data_AF-A0ABD5EKW1-F1
#
_entry.id   AF-A0ABD5EKW1-F1
#
_cell.length_a   1.000
_cell.length_b   1.000
_cell.length_c   1.000
_cell.angle_alpha   90.00
_cell.angle_beta   90.00
_cell.angle_gamma   90.00
#
_symmetry.space_group_name_H-M   'P 1'
#
loop_
_entity.id
_entity.type
_entity.pdbx_description
1 polymer ?
#
loop_
_entity_poly.entity_id
_entity_poly.type
_entity_poly.pdbx_seq_one_letter_code
_entity_poly.pdbx_strand_id
1 'polypeptide(L)'
;MSEIPAKATESEDPSGGARSYTASAADAHAPRAATGAGELPAPGDAMWQSSPPGSIYDYIKVASFSIGPDGLVDQWSLRAEQLFGLTAEQAVGTDPIEAFVDPDLREQGQRKMAEILDGREWTGVVPFRVPEPRRRGECGEEGLAEVYVMPTLTEDGEKAAVCIVVDVRTLRSIETDLAASQSIFGQSPFGFLLIDADLRVRRANKRFASIFGGSPDDHRGKGVHDYLPRPEADRITATLRRVLETGNAITDMHVTGYVPNTDERRHWSVNLYRVHSGSGRPIGVAWLATDITARRAAAREAAAARRNLALLNEAGARIGNSLDLETTSRELLDVVVPGFCDLATVDLYQGLLAGDETPPGLADGSAALRRVAFASAVSDAPFVGGGTSVEVGAVHHYPFNSPCADALRTARTQRVPAEEGGLVQSTLAVPMVAHDTVVGLVQFARTKGSEPFGDRDRDLAVELAARAAVCIDNARLYRREHERALILQRSLLPPGDPVASGLDIACRYRPGNSSSDRPSEVGGDWFDVIELPGHRTALVVGDVMGRGLRAAVAMGELRSAVRTLALLDLEPAEVLGALDEIARGLGAPGGVQQATRSARRPPEADLSEVYLATCIYAVYDSVTRRITFANAGHLPPVLVEPGEDALMLDVPPGMPLGVGGEPFEEVDVDLPEGALLALYTDGLVESRDHPLDEGLQAFVGALTDPARPLEDVCDHVLNTLDTHHGEDDIALLMARVQGLPSDSVGDWTLPREPRSVGRAREHARGQLLSWGLEPLVDTAELLVSELVTNALRYGEGEIRLRLLLDRTLVCEVWDSGLVQPRRRRARDTDEGGRGLQLVGLLSTSWGSRRTPRGKTVWFELPLPDGETGLTDPAEALLSLF
;
A
#
# COMPACT_ATOMS: atom_id res chain seq x y z
N MET A 1 19.72 -34.20 -3.32
CA MET A 1 18.56 -35.04 -3.01
C MET A 1 17.44 -34.59 -3.94
N SER A 2 16.87 -35.35 -4.87
CA SER A 2 16.99 -36.74 -5.35
C SER A 2 16.78 -36.63 -6.87
N GLU A 3 17.71 -37.10 -7.69
CA GLU A 3 17.73 -38.43 -8.32
C GLU A 3 17.23 -38.40 -9.77
N ILE A 4 18.18 -38.80 -10.61
CA ILE A 4 18.12 -39.12 -12.03
C ILE A 4 17.40 -40.48 -12.18
N PRO A 5 17.06 -40.93 -13.39
CA PRO A 5 18.02 -41.85 -13.99
C PRO A 5 18.26 -41.63 -15.49
N ALA A 6 19.55 -41.70 -15.81
CA ALA A 6 20.10 -41.89 -17.13
C ALA A 6 20.08 -43.37 -17.50
N LYS A 7 20.00 -43.66 -18.81
CA LYS A 7 20.67 -44.77 -19.48
C LYS A 7 20.68 -44.43 -20.99
N ALA A 8 21.69 -44.74 -21.79
CA ALA A 8 23.09 -45.08 -21.63
C ALA A 8 23.62 -45.29 -23.06
N THR A 9 24.81 -44.76 -23.34
CA THR A 9 25.93 -45.43 -24.07
C THR A 9 25.72 -45.76 -25.56
N GLU A 10 26.69 -45.59 -26.47
CA GLU A 10 28.15 -45.68 -26.36
C GLU A 10 28.76 -45.29 -27.72
N SER A 11 30.00 -44.76 -27.70
CA SER A 11 31.15 -45.03 -28.60
C SER A 11 30.95 -45.08 -30.13
N GLU A 12 31.79 -44.54 -31.01
CA GLU A 12 33.26 -44.48 -30.96
C GLU A 12 33.73 -43.65 -32.18
N ASP A 13 34.79 -42.87 -31.97
CA ASP A 13 35.71 -42.28 -32.97
C ASP A 13 36.47 -43.45 -33.71
N PRO A 14 37.41 -43.30 -34.69
CA PRO A 14 38.13 -42.10 -35.10
C PRO A 14 38.60 -42.00 -36.59
N SER A 15 39.28 -40.89 -36.89
CA SER A 15 40.55 -40.81 -37.67
C SER A 15 40.59 -40.76 -39.21
N GLY A 16 41.47 -39.86 -39.68
CA GLY A 16 42.24 -39.95 -40.94
C GLY A 16 41.65 -39.12 -42.10
N GLY A 17 42.35 -38.27 -42.81
CA GLY A 17 43.77 -37.93 -42.90
C GLY A 17 43.92 -36.93 -44.06
N ALA A 18 44.92 -36.06 -43.95
CA ALA A 18 45.22 -34.97 -44.89
C ALA A 18 46.07 -35.42 -46.10
N ARG A 19 46.16 -34.49 -47.09
CA ARG A 19 47.12 -34.35 -48.23
C ARG A 19 46.63 -34.92 -49.57
N SER A 20 46.29 -34.10 -50.58
CA SER A 20 47.09 -33.17 -51.42
C SER A 20 48.00 -33.86 -52.44
N TYR A 21 47.73 -33.68 -53.75
CA TYR A 21 48.65 -33.55 -54.91
C TYR A 21 47.76 -33.07 -56.09
N THR A 22 47.85 -31.81 -56.57
CA THR A 22 48.56 -31.32 -57.79
C THR A 22 48.53 -32.27 -58.99
N ALA A 23 48.46 -31.89 -60.26
CA ALA A 23 48.21 -30.68 -61.05
C ALA A 23 48.22 -31.17 -62.51
N SER A 24 47.42 -30.59 -63.42
CA SER A 24 47.82 -30.33 -64.83
C SER A 24 46.68 -29.66 -65.60
N ALA A 25 47.01 -28.55 -66.24
CA ALA A 25 46.19 -27.76 -67.14
C ALA A 25 46.09 -28.38 -68.54
N ALA A 26 44.99 -28.10 -69.26
CA ALA A 26 44.94 -27.91 -70.71
C ALA A 26 43.62 -27.21 -71.12
N ASP A 27 43.78 -25.95 -71.49
CA ASP A 27 43.08 -25.12 -72.48
C ASP A 27 41.58 -25.27 -72.83
N ALA A 28 40.92 -24.12 -72.64
CA ALA A 28 40.14 -23.35 -73.62
C ALA A 28 38.91 -24.00 -74.29
N HIS A 29 37.73 -23.54 -73.89
CA HIS A 29 36.89 -22.66 -74.73
C HIS A 29 35.70 -22.12 -73.92
N ALA A 30 35.56 -20.80 -73.90
CA ALA A 30 34.36 -20.12 -73.40
C ALA A 30 33.18 -20.36 -74.36
N PRO A 31 31.94 -20.35 -73.83
CA PRO A 31 30.88 -19.67 -74.55
C PRO A 31 30.21 -18.59 -73.71
N ARG A 32 29.95 -17.49 -74.42
CA ARG A 32 29.28 -16.27 -73.99
C ARG A 32 27.84 -16.56 -73.54
N ALA A 33 27.42 -15.80 -72.54
CA ALA A 33 26.03 -15.59 -72.19
C ALA A 33 25.24 -15.04 -73.38
N ALA A 34 24.09 -15.66 -73.65
CA ALA A 34 23.03 -15.09 -74.47
C ALA A 34 21.77 -14.99 -73.61
N THR A 35 21.37 -13.74 -73.40
CA THR A 35 20.12 -13.25 -72.85
C THR A 35 18.93 -13.75 -73.67
N GLY A 36 18.00 -14.49 -73.05
CA GLY A 36 16.75 -14.91 -73.67
C GLY A 36 15.57 -14.04 -73.24
N ALA A 37 15.37 -12.91 -73.92
CA ALA A 37 14.02 -12.44 -74.22
C ALA A 37 13.47 -13.34 -75.35
N GLY A 38 12.18 -13.65 -75.32
CA GLY A 38 11.58 -14.63 -76.22
C GLY A 38 11.71 -14.25 -77.70
N GLU A 39 12.61 -14.93 -78.40
CA GLU A 39 12.57 -15.12 -79.85
C GLU A 39 12.45 -16.63 -80.10
N LEU A 40 11.45 -17.03 -80.89
CA LEU A 40 11.38 -18.39 -81.43
C LEU A 40 12.67 -18.64 -82.25
N PRO A 41 13.36 -19.78 -82.08
CA PRO A 41 14.56 -20.06 -82.85
C PRO A 41 14.23 -20.06 -84.34
N ALA A 42 15.12 -19.47 -85.15
CA ALA A 42 14.99 -19.46 -86.60
C ALA A 42 14.87 -20.91 -87.14
N PRO A 43 14.11 -21.16 -88.23
CA PRO A 43 13.63 -22.50 -88.60
C PRO A 43 14.72 -23.52 -88.99
N GLY A 44 15.99 -23.12 -89.00
CA GLY A 44 17.12 -23.94 -89.43
C GLY A 44 17.84 -24.75 -88.34
N ASP A 45 17.78 -24.33 -87.07
CA ASP A 45 18.55 -24.95 -85.96
C ASP A 45 17.69 -25.80 -85.00
N ALA A 46 16.40 -25.94 -85.30
CA ALA A 46 15.42 -26.67 -84.49
C ALA A 46 15.05 -28.05 -85.07
N MET A 47 15.95 -28.69 -85.84
CA MET A 47 15.73 -30.08 -86.27
C MET A 47 16.27 -31.05 -85.21
N TRP A 48 15.35 -31.76 -84.54
CA TRP A 48 15.60 -32.89 -83.63
C TRP A 48 16.35 -32.58 -82.32
N GLN A 49 16.03 -31.48 -81.62
CA GLN A 49 16.51 -31.25 -80.24
C GLN A 49 15.64 -32.01 -79.22
N SER A 50 16.28 -32.66 -78.24
CA SER A 50 15.57 -33.27 -77.12
C SER A 50 15.02 -32.17 -76.20
N SER A 51 13.79 -32.36 -75.70
CA SER A 51 13.25 -31.50 -74.65
C SER A 51 14.16 -31.54 -73.41
N PRO A 52 14.43 -30.40 -72.75
CA PRO A 52 15.22 -30.40 -71.52
C PRO A 52 14.53 -31.21 -70.42
N PRO A 53 15.29 -31.88 -69.51
CA PRO A 53 14.72 -32.65 -68.41
C PRO A 53 13.78 -31.80 -67.54
N GLY A 54 12.55 -32.27 -67.32
CA GLY A 54 11.47 -31.53 -66.67
C GLY A 54 10.52 -30.82 -67.64
N SER A 55 10.53 -31.19 -68.92
CA SER A 55 9.53 -30.72 -69.90
C SER A 55 8.14 -31.27 -69.57
N ILE A 56 7.07 -30.61 -70.02
CA ILE A 56 5.70 -31.09 -69.82
C ILE A 56 5.52 -32.53 -70.34
N TYR A 57 6.30 -32.93 -71.35
CA TYR A 57 6.31 -34.28 -71.92
C TYR A 57 7.03 -35.34 -71.08
N ASP A 58 7.87 -34.95 -70.10
CA ASP A 58 8.40 -35.90 -69.10
C ASP A 58 7.32 -36.30 -68.09
N TYR A 59 6.32 -35.44 -67.90
CA TYR A 59 5.22 -35.64 -66.97
C TYR A 59 3.96 -36.19 -67.67
N ILE A 60 3.66 -35.74 -68.89
CA ILE A 60 2.54 -36.23 -69.71
C ILE A 60 3.07 -37.35 -70.63
N LYS A 61 2.96 -38.59 -70.15
CA LYS A 61 3.28 -39.77 -70.96
C LYS A 61 2.12 -40.08 -71.91
N VAL A 62 2.38 -40.01 -73.20
CA VAL A 62 1.40 -40.25 -74.26
C VAL A 62 1.52 -41.69 -74.76
N ALA A 63 0.41 -42.43 -74.75
CA ALA A 63 0.30 -43.74 -75.38
C ALA A 63 -0.39 -43.62 -76.74
N SER A 64 -0.09 -44.52 -77.67
CA SER A 64 -0.78 -44.58 -78.96
C SER A 64 -1.08 -46.01 -79.40
N PHE A 65 -2.17 -46.19 -80.14
CA PHE A 65 -2.50 -47.43 -80.84
C PHE A 65 -3.29 -47.11 -82.11
N SER A 66 -3.29 -48.01 -83.09
CA SER A 66 -4.09 -47.85 -84.32
C SER A 66 -5.15 -48.93 -84.43
N ILE A 67 -6.25 -48.61 -85.11
CA ILE A 67 -7.39 -49.47 -85.37
C ILE A 67 -7.52 -49.62 -86.89
N GLY A 68 -7.58 -50.86 -87.35
CA GLY A 68 -7.76 -51.23 -88.74
C GLY A 68 -9.18 -51.00 -89.27
N PRO A 69 -9.40 -51.21 -90.58
CA PRO A 69 -10.70 -51.03 -91.23
C PRO A 69 -11.77 -52.06 -90.79
N ASP A 70 -11.34 -53.18 -90.19
CA ASP A 70 -12.18 -54.18 -89.55
C ASP A 70 -12.62 -53.80 -88.11
N GLY A 71 -12.14 -52.66 -87.60
CA GLY A 71 -12.40 -52.19 -86.25
C GLY A 71 -11.54 -52.86 -85.17
N LEU A 72 -10.54 -53.66 -85.56
CA LEU A 72 -9.62 -54.33 -84.65
C LEU A 72 -8.33 -53.51 -84.46
N VAL A 73 -7.63 -53.72 -83.35
CA VAL A 73 -6.35 -53.04 -83.10
C VAL A 73 -5.25 -53.59 -84.01
N ASP A 74 -4.61 -52.74 -84.80
CA ASP A 74 -3.52 -53.11 -85.73
C ASP A 74 -2.13 -52.92 -85.11
N GLN A 75 -1.94 -51.82 -84.37
CA GLN A 75 -0.67 -51.49 -83.74
C GLN A 75 -0.86 -51.04 -82.31
N TRP A 76 0.07 -51.43 -81.45
CA TRP A 76 0.04 -51.14 -80.03
C TRP A 76 1.40 -50.64 -79.56
N SER A 77 1.46 -49.42 -79.01
CA SER A 77 2.73 -48.87 -78.52
C SER A 77 3.14 -49.48 -77.17
N LEU A 78 4.44 -49.53 -76.89
CA LEU A 78 5.00 -49.88 -75.58
C LEU A 78 4.42 -49.05 -74.41
N ARG A 79 3.98 -47.81 -74.69
CA ARG A 79 3.33 -46.97 -73.70
C ARG A 79 1.87 -47.33 -73.49
N ALA A 80 1.18 -47.80 -74.52
CA ALA A 80 -0.15 -48.38 -74.38
C ALA A 80 -0.10 -49.66 -73.54
N GLU A 81 0.97 -50.47 -73.65
CA GLU A 81 1.18 -51.63 -72.76
C GLU A 81 1.30 -51.22 -71.30
N GLN A 82 2.06 -50.16 -71.02
CA GLN A 82 2.25 -49.66 -69.66
C GLN A 82 0.99 -49.00 -69.08
N LEU A 83 0.18 -48.37 -69.92
CA LEU A 83 -1.02 -47.63 -69.50
C LEU A 83 -2.22 -48.56 -69.28
N PHE A 84 -2.42 -49.52 -70.18
CA PHE A 84 -3.57 -50.44 -70.15
C PHE A 84 -3.23 -51.83 -69.59
N GLY A 85 -1.96 -52.12 -69.33
CA GLY A 85 -1.49 -53.39 -68.76
C GLY A 85 -1.52 -54.60 -69.70
N LEU A 86 -1.80 -54.39 -70.99
CA LEU A 86 -1.88 -55.44 -72.02
C LEU A 86 -0.70 -55.36 -72.99
N THR A 87 -0.05 -56.49 -73.23
CA THR A 87 1.04 -56.58 -74.21
C THR A 87 0.50 -56.46 -75.64
N ALA A 88 1.33 -56.02 -76.59
CA ALA A 88 0.95 -55.90 -77.99
C ALA A 88 0.44 -57.23 -78.57
N GLU A 89 0.99 -58.36 -78.14
CA GLU A 89 0.53 -59.70 -78.52
C GLU A 89 -0.91 -60.02 -78.08
N GLN A 90 -1.39 -59.38 -77.01
CA GLN A 90 -2.74 -59.57 -76.47
C GLN A 90 -3.73 -58.53 -76.99
N ALA A 91 -3.24 -57.35 -77.37
CA ALA A 91 -4.08 -56.24 -77.81
C ALA A 91 -4.34 -56.26 -79.33
N VAL A 92 -3.35 -56.65 -80.13
CA VAL A 92 -3.47 -56.65 -81.61
C VAL A 92 -4.46 -57.74 -82.06
N GLY A 93 -5.37 -57.38 -82.96
CA GLY A 93 -6.45 -58.25 -83.47
C GLY A 93 -7.66 -58.37 -82.54
N THR A 94 -7.74 -57.56 -81.48
CA THR A 94 -8.91 -57.51 -80.57
C THR A 94 -9.76 -56.27 -80.79
N ASP A 95 -11.04 -56.34 -80.47
CA ASP A 95 -11.92 -55.16 -80.45
C ASP A 95 -11.58 -54.30 -79.22
N PRO A 96 -11.11 -53.04 -79.40
CA PRO A 96 -10.73 -52.18 -78.30
C PRO A 96 -11.91 -51.86 -77.35
N ILE A 97 -13.16 -51.89 -77.83
CA ILE A 97 -14.33 -51.69 -76.98
C ILE A 97 -14.59 -52.90 -76.08
N GLU A 98 -14.36 -54.12 -76.56
CA GLU A 98 -14.46 -55.32 -75.72
C GLU A 98 -13.28 -55.43 -74.74
N ALA A 99 -12.09 -55.05 -75.19
CA ALA A 99 -10.84 -55.23 -74.45
C ALA A 99 -10.63 -54.21 -73.32
N PHE A 100 -11.01 -52.94 -73.51
CA PHE A 100 -10.62 -51.86 -72.59
C PHE A 100 -11.79 -51.11 -71.93
N VAL A 101 -12.99 -51.13 -72.53
CA VAL A 101 -14.16 -50.36 -72.06
C VAL A 101 -15.02 -51.21 -71.12
N ASP A 102 -15.51 -50.58 -70.04
CA ASP A 102 -16.38 -51.24 -69.06
C ASP A 102 -17.64 -51.84 -69.75
N PRO A 103 -18.06 -53.07 -69.38
CA PRO A 103 -19.22 -53.74 -69.96
C PRO A 103 -20.49 -52.88 -70.07
N ASP A 104 -20.74 -52.00 -69.11
CA ASP A 104 -21.93 -51.15 -69.07
C ASP A 104 -21.90 -50.02 -70.11
N LEU A 105 -20.72 -49.73 -70.68
CA LEU A 105 -20.48 -48.65 -71.65
C LEU A 105 -20.19 -49.16 -73.07
N ARG A 106 -20.14 -50.48 -73.28
CA ARG A 106 -19.77 -51.10 -74.57
C ARG A 106 -20.74 -50.74 -75.71
N GLU A 107 -22.04 -50.68 -75.46
CA GLU A 107 -23.03 -50.28 -76.49
C GLU A 107 -22.81 -48.85 -77.00
N GLN A 108 -22.37 -47.93 -76.12
CA GLN A 108 -22.03 -46.56 -76.51
C GLN A 108 -20.68 -46.51 -77.22
N GLY A 109 -19.71 -47.29 -76.76
CA GLY A 109 -18.39 -47.43 -77.38
C GLY A 109 -18.45 -47.96 -78.81
N GLN A 110 -19.22 -49.02 -79.07
CA GLN A 110 -19.40 -49.60 -80.40
C GLN A 110 -20.08 -48.63 -81.38
N ARG A 111 -21.08 -47.88 -80.90
CA ARG A 111 -21.74 -46.84 -81.71
C ARG A 111 -20.79 -45.72 -82.09
N LYS A 112 -19.92 -45.31 -81.17
CA LYS A 112 -18.90 -44.29 -81.42
C LYS A 112 -17.79 -44.79 -82.34
N MET A 113 -17.40 -46.06 -82.22
CA MET A 113 -16.43 -46.68 -83.14
C MET A 113 -16.94 -46.67 -84.59
N ALA A 114 -18.22 -46.95 -84.81
CA ALA A 114 -18.83 -46.85 -86.14
C ALA A 114 -18.85 -45.42 -86.70
N GLU A 115 -19.05 -44.39 -85.86
CA GLU A 115 -18.98 -42.97 -86.27
C GLU A 115 -17.55 -42.54 -86.64
N ILE A 116 -16.55 -43.08 -85.95
CA ILE A 116 -15.13 -42.81 -86.18
C ILE A 116 -14.67 -43.44 -87.50
N LEU A 117 -15.05 -44.71 -87.75
CA LEU A 117 -14.77 -45.41 -89.00
C LEU A 117 -15.54 -44.82 -90.20
N ASP A 118 -16.53 -43.95 -89.97
CA ASP A 118 -17.14 -43.13 -91.02
C ASP A 118 -16.31 -41.87 -91.37
N GLY A 119 -15.19 -41.63 -90.69
CA GLY A 119 -14.24 -40.56 -90.98
C GLY A 119 -14.40 -39.31 -90.12
N ARG A 120 -15.04 -39.42 -88.95
CA ARG A 120 -15.16 -38.31 -88.00
C ARG A 120 -14.08 -38.38 -86.92
N GLU A 121 -13.37 -37.27 -86.72
CA GLU A 121 -12.50 -37.11 -85.56
C GLU A 121 -13.32 -37.11 -84.27
N TRP A 122 -12.79 -37.78 -83.23
CA TRP A 122 -13.43 -37.84 -81.93
C TRP A 122 -12.43 -37.67 -80.80
N THR A 123 -12.81 -36.86 -79.81
CA THR A 123 -12.04 -36.64 -78.59
C THR A 123 -12.95 -36.83 -77.40
N GLY A 124 -12.54 -37.64 -76.43
CA GLY A 124 -13.32 -37.83 -75.22
C GLY A 124 -12.60 -38.58 -74.13
N VAL A 125 -13.13 -38.46 -72.92
CA VAL A 125 -12.63 -39.17 -71.75
C VAL A 125 -13.34 -40.51 -71.65
N VAL A 126 -12.57 -41.59 -71.62
CA VAL A 126 -13.05 -42.97 -71.53
C VAL A 126 -12.54 -43.59 -70.23
N PRO A 127 -13.43 -44.12 -69.38
CA PRO A 127 -13.01 -44.99 -68.29
C PRO A 127 -12.53 -46.32 -68.88
N PHE A 128 -11.36 -46.77 -68.47
CA PHE A 128 -10.81 -48.08 -68.85
C PHE A 128 -10.51 -48.91 -67.61
N ARG A 129 -10.60 -50.23 -67.74
CA ARG A 129 -10.24 -51.17 -66.68
C ARG A 129 -9.00 -51.95 -67.09
N VAL A 130 -7.98 -51.96 -66.23
CA VAL A 130 -6.79 -52.78 -66.46
C VAL A 130 -7.14 -54.26 -66.20
N PRO A 131 -6.89 -55.18 -67.13
CA PRO A 131 -7.19 -56.60 -66.93
C PRO A 131 -6.34 -57.22 -65.80
N GLU A 132 -6.96 -58.01 -64.92
CA GLU A 132 -6.26 -58.70 -63.82
C GLU A 132 -5.15 -59.65 -64.32
N PRO A 133 -3.96 -59.64 -63.71
CA PRO A 133 -3.03 -60.77 -63.83
C PRO A 133 -3.54 -61.95 -62.99
N ARG A 134 -4.42 -62.80 -63.55
CA ARG A 134 -4.91 -64.10 -63.04
C ARG A 134 -4.44 -64.51 -61.62
N ARG A 135 -4.87 -63.78 -60.58
CA ARG A 135 -4.82 -64.17 -59.17
C ARG A 135 -6.03 -63.53 -58.49
N ARG A 136 -6.90 -64.39 -57.95
CA ARG A 136 -8.20 -64.07 -57.34
C ARG A 136 -8.14 -62.90 -56.33
N GLY A 137 -8.99 -61.89 -56.53
CA GLY A 137 -9.72 -61.27 -55.42
C GLY A 137 -9.54 -59.77 -55.16
N GLU A 138 -8.99 -58.97 -56.07
CA GLU A 138 -8.93 -57.50 -55.95
C GLU A 138 -9.63 -56.85 -57.16
N CYS A 139 -10.53 -55.88 -56.93
CA CYS A 139 -11.15 -55.13 -58.02
C CYS A 139 -10.06 -54.51 -58.91
N GLY A 140 -10.10 -54.79 -60.22
CA GLY A 140 -9.17 -54.21 -61.19
C GLY A 140 -9.13 -52.68 -61.12
N GLU A 141 -7.95 -52.09 -61.24
CA GLU A 141 -7.80 -50.63 -61.21
C GLU A 141 -8.59 -49.99 -62.35
N GLU A 142 -9.52 -49.10 -61.99
CA GLU A 142 -10.27 -48.26 -62.92
C GLU A 142 -9.49 -46.96 -63.17
N GLY A 143 -9.22 -46.68 -64.45
CA GLY A 143 -8.52 -45.49 -64.91
C GLY A 143 -9.42 -44.60 -65.78
N LEU A 144 -9.09 -43.32 -65.89
CA LEU A 144 -9.70 -42.38 -66.84
C LEU A 144 -8.62 -41.95 -67.83
N ALA A 145 -8.85 -42.21 -69.11
CA ALA A 145 -7.96 -41.79 -70.18
C ALA A 145 -8.68 -40.82 -71.12
N GLU A 146 -8.00 -39.76 -71.55
CA GLU A 146 -8.47 -38.92 -72.65
C GLU A 146 -7.94 -39.52 -73.95
N VAL A 147 -8.85 -39.92 -74.83
CA VAL A 147 -8.53 -40.57 -76.11
C VAL A 147 -8.86 -39.59 -77.23
N TYR A 148 -7.86 -39.30 -78.04
CA TYR A 148 -7.99 -38.55 -79.29
C TYR A 148 -7.91 -39.55 -80.45
N VAL A 149 -8.99 -39.68 -81.22
CA VAL A 149 -9.09 -40.61 -82.34
C VAL A 149 -9.10 -39.84 -83.65
N MET A 150 -8.06 -40.07 -84.45
CA MET A 150 -7.84 -39.49 -85.77
C MET A 150 -8.14 -40.53 -86.84
N PRO A 151 -9.11 -40.34 -87.74
CA PRO A 151 -9.30 -41.23 -88.87
C PRO A 151 -8.10 -41.12 -89.83
N THR A 152 -7.64 -42.24 -90.33
CA THR A 152 -6.54 -42.37 -91.30
C THR A 152 -6.95 -43.29 -92.44
N LEU A 153 -6.16 -43.36 -93.50
CA LEU A 153 -6.33 -44.32 -94.59
C LEU A 153 -5.21 -45.36 -94.53
N THR A 154 -5.53 -46.63 -94.77
CA THR A 154 -4.54 -47.68 -95.01
C THR A 154 -3.86 -47.49 -96.38
N GLU A 155 -2.77 -48.21 -96.65
CA GLU A 155 -2.10 -48.16 -97.97
C GLU A 155 -3.05 -48.54 -99.13
N ASP A 156 -4.07 -49.36 -98.88
CA ASP A 156 -5.08 -49.79 -99.84
C ASP A 156 -6.30 -48.83 -99.96
N GLY A 157 -6.29 -47.71 -99.22
CA GLY A 157 -7.34 -46.68 -99.27
C GLY A 157 -8.58 -46.95 -98.41
N GLU A 158 -8.51 -47.93 -97.49
CA GLU A 158 -9.57 -48.22 -96.53
C GLU A 158 -9.48 -47.33 -95.29
N LYS A 159 -10.62 -47.04 -94.64
CA LYS A 159 -10.67 -46.15 -93.47
C LYS A 159 -10.19 -46.88 -92.22
N ALA A 160 -9.16 -46.35 -91.56
CA ALA A 160 -8.59 -46.80 -90.29
C ALA A 160 -8.58 -45.64 -89.28
N ALA A 161 -8.08 -45.84 -88.06
CA ALA A 161 -7.94 -44.76 -87.07
C ALA A 161 -6.65 -44.87 -86.25
N VAL A 162 -6.06 -43.73 -85.89
CA VAL A 162 -4.96 -43.62 -84.93
C VAL A 162 -5.49 -42.99 -83.65
N CYS A 163 -5.28 -43.68 -82.53
CA CYS A 163 -5.70 -43.27 -81.21
C CYS A 163 -4.49 -42.80 -80.40
N ILE A 164 -4.55 -41.56 -79.90
CA ILE A 164 -3.61 -41.02 -78.93
C ILE A 164 -4.30 -40.99 -77.56
N VAL A 165 -3.64 -41.51 -76.53
CA VAL A 165 -4.20 -41.71 -75.20
C VAL A 165 -3.33 -41.03 -74.15
N VAL A 166 -3.97 -40.27 -73.25
CA VAL A 166 -3.30 -39.59 -72.13
C VAL A 166 -3.99 -39.94 -70.81
N ASP A 167 -3.21 -40.26 -69.77
CA ASP A 167 -3.75 -40.50 -68.42
C ASP A 167 -4.22 -39.18 -67.76
N VAL A 168 -5.51 -39.07 -67.50
CA VAL A 168 -6.14 -37.87 -66.94
C VAL A 168 -5.75 -37.65 -65.46
N ARG A 169 -5.35 -38.69 -64.73
CA ARG A 169 -4.96 -38.58 -63.31
C ARG A 169 -3.66 -37.79 -63.13
N THR A 170 -2.69 -38.02 -64.01
CA THR A 170 -1.41 -37.30 -64.00
C THR A 170 -1.60 -35.83 -64.38
N LEU A 171 -2.46 -35.58 -65.37
CA LEU A 171 -2.78 -34.23 -65.84
C LEU A 171 -3.52 -33.42 -64.76
N ARG A 172 -4.52 -34.02 -64.08
CA ARG A 172 -5.22 -33.39 -62.95
C ARG A 172 -4.33 -33.16 -61.73
N SER A 173 -3.36 -34.03 -61.43
CA SER A 173 -2.41 -33.79 -60.34
C SER A 173 -1.54 -32.57 -60.62
N ILE A 174 -1.03 -32.44 -61.85
CA ILE A 174 -0.21 -31.29 -62.27
C ILE A 174 -1.04 -30.01 -62.29
N GLU A 175 -2.29 -30.08 -62.77
CA GLU A 175 -3.23 -28.96 -62.74
C GLU A 175 -3.53 -28.53 -61.30
N THR A 176 -3.73 -29.50 -60.39
CA THR A 176 -3.99 -29.23 -58.96
C THR A 176 -2.76 -28.63 -58.27
N ASP A 177 -1.55 -29.14 -58.54
CA ASP A 177 -0.30 -28.63 -57.96
C ASP A 177 0.07 -27.25 -58.52
N LEU A 178 -0.19 -27.02 -59.81
CA LEU A 178 0.00 -25.73 -60.46
C LEU A 178 -1.03 -24.71 -59.96
N ALA A 179 -2.29 -25.11 -59.83
CA ALA A 179 -3.35 -24.28 -59.27
C ALA A 179 -3.07 -23.95 -57.79
N ALA A 180 -2.62 -24.91 -56.99
CA ALA A 180 -2.20 -24.71 -55.61
C ALA A 180 -1.01 -23.74 -55.53
N SER A 181 0.03 -23.93 -56.34
CA SER A 181 1.20 -23.05 -56.40
C SER A 181 0.86 -21.63 -56.88
N GLN A 182 -0.02 -21.50 -57.88
CA GLN A 182 -0.50 -20.21 -58.37
C GLN A 182 -1.39 -19.51 -57.33
N SER A 183 -2.21 -20.26 -56.59
CA SER A 183 -3.02 -19.72 -55.50
C SER A 183 -2.14 -19.25 -54.33
N ILE A 184 -1.17 -20.04 -53.90
CA ILE A 184 -0.20 -19.67 -52.85
C ILE A 184 0.61 -18.44 -53.26
N PHE A 185 1.03 -18.32 -54.52
CA PHE A 185 1.74 -17.12 -54.97
C PHE A 185 0.81 -15.91 -55.10
N GLY A 186 -0.35 -16.08 -55.74
CA GLY A 186 -1.23 -15.00 -56.18
C GLY A 186 -2.21 -14.46 -55.13
N GLN A 187 -2.72 -15.32 -54.25
CA GLN A 187 -3.70 -14.99 -53.20
C GLN A 187 -3.08 -14.94 -51.80
N SER A 188 -1.76 -15.09 -51.68
CA SER A 188 -1.09 -15.04 -50.38
C SER A 188 -1.27 -13.67 -49.70
N PRO A 189 -1.54 -13.65 -48.37
CA PRO A 189 -1.62 -12.43 -47.60
C PRO A 189 -0.25 -11.73 -47.40
N PHE A 190 0.83 -12.39 -47.82
CA PHE A 190 2.21 -11.91 -47.74
C PHE A 190 2.67 -11.29 -49.07
N GLY A 191 3.52 -10.27 -48.99
CA GLY A 191 4.21 -9.74 -50.17
C GLY A 191 5.26 -10.75 -50.64
N PHE A 192 5.13 -11.26 -51.86
CA PHE A 192 6.03 -12.28 -52.40
C PHE A 192 6.79 -11.74 -53.61
N LEU A 193 8.12 -11.90 -53.57
CA LEU A 193 9.01 -11.65 -54.71
C LEU A 193 9.82 -12.92 -55.00
N LEU A 194 9.94 -13.27 -56.28
CA LEU A 194 10.94 -14.23 -56.76
C LEU A 194 12.07 -13.44 -57.41
N ILE A 195 13.26 -13.52 -56.84
CA ILE A 195 14.47 -12.83 -57.29
C ILE A 195 15.36 -13.87 -57.99
N ASP A 196 15.90 -13.56 -59.17
CA ASP A 196 16.81 -14.44 -59.90
C ASP A 196 18.25 -14.43 -59.33
N ALA A 197 19.15 -15.20 -59.97
CA ALA A 197 20.55 -15.30 -59.57
C ALA A 197 21.33 -13.98 -59.72
N ASP A 198 20.87 -13.06 -60.56
CA ASP A 198 21.45 -11.73 -60.78
C ASP A 198 20.86 -10.67 -59.84
N LEU A 199 20.10 -11.11 -58.83
CA LEU A 199 19.43 -10.28 -57.83
C LEU A 199 18.38 -9.32 -58.41
N ARG A 200 17.74 -9.71 -59.52
CA ARG A 200 16.64 -8.98 -60.14
C ARG A 200 15.31 -9.67 -59.88
N VAL A 201 14.26 -8.88 -59.67
CA VAL A 201 12.91 -9.41 -59.48
C VAL A 201 12.42 -10.05 -60.77
N ARG A 202 12.17 -11.36 -60.74
CA ARG A 202 11.59 -12.13 -61.84
C ARG A 202 10.07 -12.14 -61.79
N ARG A 203 9.49 -12.17 -60.58
CA ARG A 203 8.04 -12.23 -60.37
C ARG A 203 7.66 -11.55 -59.06
N ALA A 204 6.59 -10.78 -59.06
CA ALA A 204 5.97 -10.23 -57.85
C ALA A 204 4.51 -10.68 -57.77
N ASN A 205 3.94 -10.76 -56.56
CA ASN A 205 2.51 -11.02 -56.39
C ASN A 205 1.69 -9.73 -56.22
N LYS A 206 0.36 -9.85 -56.33
CA LYS A 206 -0.57 -8.72 -56.18
C LYS A 206 -0.44 -8.02 -54.84
N ARG A 207 -0.15 -8.77 -53.77
CA ARG A 207 0.01 -8.21 -52.42
C ARG A 207 1.23 -7.29 -52.33
N PHE A 208 2.37 -7.68 -52.90
CA PHE A 208 3.56 -6.82 -52.98
C PHE A 208 3.27 -5.54 -53.78
N ALA A 209 2.64 -5.67 -54.95
CA ALA A 209 2.29 -4.53 -55.80
C ALA A 209 1.30 -3.56 -55.12
N SER A 210 0.37 -4.07 -54.31
CA SER A 210 -0.55 -3.21 -53.54
C SER A 210 0.14 -2.33 -52.48
N ILE A 211 1.31 -2.75 -51.98
CA ILE A 211 2.06 -2.04 -50.93
C ILE A 211 3.06 -1.04 -51.56
N PHE A 212 3.76 -1.45 -52.62
CA PHE A 212 4.80 -0.65 -53.27
C PHE A 212 4.30 0.13 -54.50
N GLY A 213 3.03 -0.04 -54.88
CA GLY A 213 2.37 0.64 -55.99
C GLY A 213 2.64 0.02 -57.36
N GLY A 214 1.66 0.13 -58.28
CA GLY A 214 1.75 -0.39 -59.64
C GLY A 214 1.12 -1.78 -59.83
N SER A 215 1.39 -2.39 -60.99
CA SER A 215 1.02 -3.77 -61.30
C SER A 215 2.18 -4.73 -60.94
N PRO A 216 1.91 -6.03 -60.72
CA PRO A 216 2.96 -7.02 -60.45
C PRO A 216 4.06 -7.07 -61.51
N ASP A 217 3.75 -6.75 -62.77
CA ASP A 217 4.70 -6.77 -63.88
C ASP A 217 5.63 -5.53 -63.88
N ASP A 218 5.19 -4.40 -63.33
CA ASP A 218 6.01 -3.18 -63.20
C ASP A 218 7.21 -3.34 -62.26
N HIS A 219 7.21 -4.42 -61.46
CA HIS A 219 8.30 -4.76 -60.56
C HIS A 219 9.34 -5.68 -61.18
N ARG A 220 9.10 -6.23 -62.38
CA ARG A 220 10.04 -7.13 -63.04
C ARG A 220 11.32 -6.39 -63.47
N GLY A 221 12.48 -6.98 -63.20
CA GLY A 221 13.80 -6.42 -63.50
C GLY A 221 14.34 -5.41 -62.48
N LYS A 222 13.53 -4.99 -61.49
CA LYS A 222 13.97 -4.11 -60.39
C LYS A 222 14.85 -4.84 -59.39
N GLY A 223 15.71 -4.11 -58.70
CA GLY A 223 16.58 -4.60 -57.63
C GLY A 223 16.19 -4.04 -56.26
N VAL A 224 16.81 -4.53 -55.19
CA VAL A 224 16.50 -4.08 -53.81
C VAL A 224 16.76 -2.58 -53.56
N HIS A 225 17.66 -1.97 -54.33
CA HIS A 225 17.94 -0.53 -54.29
C HIS A 225 16.78 0.35 -54.77
N ASP A 226 15.85 -0.22 -55.55
CA ASP A 226 14.67 0.49 -56.03
C ASP A 226 13.58 0.61 -54.94
N TYR A 227 13.72 -0.14 -53.83
CA TYR A 227 12.70 -0.24 -52.78
C TYR A 227 13.18 0.23 -51.39
N LEU A 228 14.49 0.27 -51.14
CA LEU A 228 15.05 0.49 -49.80
C LEU A 228 16.15 1.56 -49.78
N PRO A 229 16.33 2.27 -48.65
CA PRO A 229 17.45 3.20 -48.47
C PRO A 229 18.80 2.50 -48.65
N ARG A 230 19.80 3.21 -49.20
CA ARG A 230 21.12 2.64 -49.54
C ARG A 230 21.75 1.75 -48.45
N PRO A 231 21.80 2.16 -47.15
CA PRO A 231 22.41 1.33 -46.11
C PRO A 231 21.69 -0.01 -45.88
N GLU A 232 20.35 -0.01 -45.97
CA GLU A 232 19.55 -1.23 -45.82
C GLU A 232 19.58 -2.08 -47.10
N ALA A 233 19.59 -1.45 -48.28
CA ALA A 233 19.68 -2.14 -49.56
C ALA A 233 21.02 -2.89 -49.73
N ASP A 234 22.14 -2.29 -49.31
CA ASP A 234 23.47 -2.94 -49.34
C ASP A 234 23.51 -4.16 -48.41
N ARG A 235 23.00 -4.00 -47.18
CA ARG A 235 22.90 -5.09 -46.19
C ARG A 235 22.11 -6.27 -46.75
N ILE A 236 20.96 -5.98 -47.37
CA ILE A 236 20.08 -7.00 -47.91
C ILE A 236 20.65 -7.65 -49.16
N THR A 237 21.31 -6.90 -50.03
CA THR A 237 22.00 -7.45 -51.21
C THR A 237 23.04 -8.49 -50.79
N ALA A 238 23.84 -8.19 -49.76
CA ALA A 238 24.79 -9.15 -49.20
C ALA A 238 24.09 -10.39 -48.63
N THR A 239 22.97 -10.21 -47.93
CA THR A 239 22.16 -11.31 -47.40
C THR A 239 21.61 -12.20 -48.52
N LEU A 240 21.08 -11.64 -49.61
CA LEU A 240 20.57 -12.41 -50.75
C LEU A 240 21.66 -13.25 -51.42
N ARG A 241 22.86 -12.69 -51.63
CA ARG A 241 24.01 -13.45 -52.17
C ARG A 241 24.38 -14.61 -51.25
N ARG A 242 24.45 -14.36 -49.94
CA ARG A 242 24.76 -15.40 -48.96
C ARG A 242 23.72 -16.53 -48.97
N VAL A 243 22.43 -16.23 -49.10
CA VAL A 243 21.37 -17.25 -49.20
C VAL A 243 21.50 -18.07 -50.49
N LEU A 244 21.83 -17.43 -51.62
CA LEU A 244 22.09 -18.12 -52.89
C LEU A 244 23.28 -19.09 -52.79
N GLU A 245 24.41 -18.61 -52.26
CA GLU A 245 25.65 -19.37 -52.12
C GLU A 245 25.53 -20.51 -51.10
N THR A 246 25.05 -20.21 -49.88
CA THR A 246 25.04 -21.17 -48.76
C THR A 246 23.82 -22.09 -48.77
N GLY A 247 22.69 -21.64 -49.32
CA GLY A 247 21.41 -22.35 -49.27
C GLY A 247 20.68 -22.27 -47.92
N ASN A 248 21.27 -21.62 -46.93
CA ASN A 248 20.65 -21.45 -45.61
C ASN A 248 19.54 -20.41 -45.70
N ALA A 249 18.31 -20.83 -45.41
CA ALA A 249 17.18 -19.91 -45.32
C ALA A 249 17.35 -18.94 -44.14
N ILE A 250 16.87 -17.71 -44.32
CA ILE A 250 16.84 -16.70 -43.27
C ILE A 250 15.38 -16.40 -42.96
N THR A 251 15.01 -16.54 -41.69
CA THR A 251 13.67 -16.28 -41.19
C THR A 251 13.66 -15.08 -40.25
N ASP A 252 12.55 -14.36 -40.21
CA ASP A 252 12.25 -13.24 -39.32
C ASP A 252 13.27 -12.09 -39.36
N MET A 253 13.79 -11.79 -40.54
CA MET A 253 14.70 -10.66 -40.72
C MET A 253 13.90 -9.35 -40.71
N HIS A 254 14.18 -8.49 -39.74
CA HIS A 254 13.53 -7.19 -39.64
C HIS A 254 14.15 -6.16 -40.57
N VAL A 255 13.32 -5.60 -41.44
CA VAL A 255 13.69 -4.53 -42.38
C VAL A 255 12.78 -3.34 -42.12
N THR A 256 13.36 -2.15 -42.09
CA THR A 256 12.59 -0.91 -42.05
C THR A 256 12.71 -0.24 -43.41
N GLY A 257 11.73 0.59 -43.75
CA GLY A 257 11.80 1.37 -44.98
C GLY A 257 10.56 2.20 -45.15
N TYR A 258 10.53 2.92 -46.26
CA TYR A 258 9.51 3.91 -46.55
C TYR A 258 8.61 3.39 -47.67
N VAL A 259 7.32 3.71 -47.58
CA VAL A 259 6.42 3.47 -48.70
C VAL A 259 6.80 4.44 -49.82
N PRO A 260 6.89 3.99 -51.10
CA PRO A 260 7.23 4.87 -52.20
C PRO A 260 6.33 6.11 -52.27
N ASN A 261 6.94 7.29 -52.45
CA ASN A 261 6.28 8.59 -52.50
C ASN A 261 5.58 9.05 -51.20
N THR A 262 5.90 8.47 -50.04
CA THR A 262 5.44 8.96 -48.73
C THR A 262 6.58 8.98 -47.70
N ASP A 263 6.43 9.78 -46.64
CA ASP A 263 7.28 9.74 -45.44
C ASP A 263 6.83 8.66 -44.44
N GLU A 264 5.91 7.77 -44.84
CA GLU A 264 5.37 6.75 -43.96
C GLU A 264 6.40 5.62 -43.76
N ARG A 265 6.93 5.54 -42.55
CA ARG A 265 7.89 4.51 -42.13
C ARG A 265 7.17 3.23 -41.74
N ARG A 266 7.50 2.13 -42.39
CA ARG A 266 6.96 0.80 -42.09
C ARG A 266 8.04 -0.19 -41.69
N HIS A 267 7.63 -1.20 -40.93
CA HIS A 267 8.46 -2.29 -40.46
C HIS A 267 7.96 -3.60 -41.04
N TRP A 268 8.85 -4.35 -41.68
CA TRP A 268 8.55 -5.65 -42.27
C TRP A 268 9.37 -6.76 -41.61
N SER A 269 8.75 -7.93 -41.44
CA SER A 269 9.45 -9.18 -41.20
C SER A 269 9.60 -9.91 -42.54
N VAL A 270 10.84 -10.23 -42.89
CA VAL A 270 11.24 -10.79 -44.18
C VAL A 270 11.83 -12.19 -44.00
N ASN A 271 11.34 -13.13 -44.78
CA ASN A 271 11.89 -14.48 -44.91
C ASN A 271 12.47 -14.69 -46.32
N LEU A 272 13.65 -15.28 -46.39
CA LEU A 272 14.41 -15.51 -47.63
C LEU A 272 14.72 -17.01 -47.78
N TYR A 273 14.30 -17.60 -48.89
CA TYR A 273 14.46 -19.03 -49.19
C TYR A 273 15.08 -19.24 -50.57
N ARG A 274 16.02 -20.18 -50.71
CA ARG A 274 16.57 -20.53 -52.02
C ARG A 274 15.60 -21.42 -52.80
N VAL A 275 15.29 -21.05 -54.03
CA VAL A 275 14.38 -21.79 -54.92
C VAL A 275 15.20 -22.61 -55.92
N HIS A 276 14.84 -23.87 -56.09
CA HIS A 276 15.51 -24.82 -57.00
C HIS A 276 14.60 -25.19 -58.17
N SER A 277 15.20 -25.57 -59.31
CA SER A 277 14.52 -26.18 -60.44
C SER A 277 14.10 -27.62 -60.13
N GLY A 278 13.22 -28.20 -60.97
CA GLY A 278 12.91 -29.64 -60.91
C GLY A 278 14.14 -30.55 -61.11
N SER A 279 15.24 -30.00 -61.65
CA SER A 279 16.55 -30.66 -61.77
C SER A 279 17.52 -30.37 -60.60
N GLY A 280 17.07 -29.69 -59.54
CA GLY A 280 17.86 -29.39 -58.34
C GLY A 280 18.79 -28.18 -58.44
N ARG A 281 18.81 -27.44 -59.55
CA ARG A 281 19.66 -26.25 -59.75
C ARG A 281 19.03 -25.02 -59.09
N PRO A 282 19.76 -24.17 -58.34
CA PRO A 282 19.21 -22.94 -57.79
C PRO A 282 18.81 -21.97 -58.92
N ILE A 283 17.53 -21.56 -58.91
CA ILE A 283 16.96 -20.60 -59.87
C ILE A 283 17.00 -19.17 -59.29
N GLY A 284 16.96 -19.03 -57.96
CA GLY A 284 16.86 -17.72 -57.32
C GLY A 284 16.51 -17.78 -55.83
N VAL A 285 16.05 -16.65 -55.29
CA VAL A 285 15.59 -16.49 -53.90
C VAL A 285 14.12 -16.08 -53.89
N ALA A 286 13.29 -16.80 -53.12
CA ALA A 286 11.96 -16.38 -52.74
C ALA A 286 12.06 -15.45 -51.52
N TRP A 287 11.51 -14.25 -51.66
CA TRP A 287 11.40 -13.24 -50.62
C TRP A 287 9.94 -13.12 -50.22
N LEU A 288 9.68 -13.32 -48.93
CA LEU A 288 8.37 -13.20 -48.31
C LEU A 288 8.42 -12.06 -47.29
N ALA A 289 7.59 -11.03 -47.44
CA ALA A 289 7.50 -9.92 -46.50
C ALA A 289 6.10 -9.79 -45.90
N THR A 290 6.07 -9.51 -44.59
CA THR A 290 4.84 -9.22 -43.83
C THR A 290 4.99 -7.89 -43.14
N ASP A 291 3.98 -7.01 -43.26
CA ASP A 291 3.93 -5.74 -42.54
C ASP A 291 3.63 -6.01 -41.05
N ILE A 292 4.59 -5.67 -40.19
CA ILE A 292 4.49 -5.81 -38.73
C ILE A 292 4.36 -4.45 -38.03
N THR A 293 4.10 -3.37 -38.77
CA THR A 293 4.07 -2.00 -38.22
C THR A 293 2.99 -1.86 -37.16
N ALA A 294 1.75 -2.25 -37.46
CA ALA A 294 0.63 -2.24 -36.50
C ALA A 294 0.89 -3.15 -35.30
N ARG A 295 1.46 -4.36 -35.54
CA ARG A 295 1.81 -5.31 -34.47
C ARG A 295 2.89 -4.76 -33.54
N ARG A 296 3.91 -4.08 -34.08
CA ARG A 296 4.97 -3.43 -33.29
C ARG A 296 4.45 -2.23 -32.52
N ALA A 297 3.59 -1.42 -33.12
CA ALA A 297 2.93 -0.31 -32.43
C ALA A 297 2.10 -0.83 -31.24
N ALA A 298 1.21 -1.81 -31.49
CA ALA A 298 0.40 -2.43 -30.45
C ALA A 298 1.25 -3.11 -29.36
N ALA A 299 2.36 -3.77 -29.71
CA ALA A 299 3.26 -4.37 -28.73
C ALA A 299 3.97 -3.33 -27.86
N ARG A 300 4.40 -2.20 -28.45
CA ARG A 300 4.97 -1.07 -27.70
C ARG A 300 3.93 -0.43 -26.78
N GLU A 301 2.70 -0.24 -27.26
CA GLU A 301 1.60 0.27 -26.44
C GLU A 301 1.27 -0.67 -25.28
N ALA A 302 1.18 -1.98 -25.54
CA ALA A 302 0.94 -2.97 -24.49
C ALA A 302 2.08 -3.01 -23.46
N ALA A 303 3.34 -2.87 -23.91
CA ALA A 303 4.48 -2.78 -23.01
C ALA A 303 4.47 -1.49 -22.16
N ALA A 304 4.08 -0.35 -22.73
CA ALA A 304 3.91 0.89 -21.98
C ALA A 304 2.77 0.80 -20.97
N ALA A 305 1.60 0.27 -21.37
CA ALA A 305 0.46 0.08 -20.48
C ALA A 305 0.79 -0.87 -19.31
N ARG A 306 1.50 -1.96 -19.57
CA ARG A 306 1.97 -2.89 -18.53
C ARG A 306 2.92 -2.21 -17.54
N ARG A 307 3.85 -1.37 -18.02
CA ARG A 307 4.74 -0.58 -17.15
C ARG A 307 3.96 0.40 -16.29
N ASN A 308 2.98 1.11 -16.85
CA ASN A 308 2.15 2.06 -16.10
C ASN A 308 1.33 1.35 -15.00
N LEU A 309 0.73 0.19 -15.31
CA LEU A 309 0.01 -0.61 -14.32
C LEU A 309 0.93 -1.15 -13.21
N ALA A 310 2.15 -1.57 -13.55
CA ALA A 310 3.12 -2.00 -12.57
C ALA A 310 3.51 -0.86 -11.61
N LEU A 311 3.75 0.34 -12.14
CA LEU A 311 4.04 1.54 -11.33
C LEU A 311 2.87 1.89 -10.40
N LEU A 312 1.62 1.87 -10.89
CA LEU A 312 0.45 2.13 -10.05
C LEU A 312 0.25 1.08 -8.95
N ASN A 313 0.55 -0.18 -9.24
CA ASN A 313 0.47 -1.27 -8.26
C ASN A 313 1.57 -1.13 -7.20
N GLU A 314 2.80 -0.81 -7.60
CA GLU A 314 3.90 -0.56 -6.67
C GLU A 314 3.65 0.68 -5.80
N ALA A 315 3.21 1.78 -6.41
CA ALA A 315 2.75 2.96 -5.70
C ALA A 315 1.68 2.59 -4.68
N GLY A 316 0.79 1.66 -5.04
CA GLY A 316 -0.25 1.22 -4.13
C GLY A 316 0.12 0.28 -3.01
N ALA A 317 1.23 -0.43 -3.16
CA ALA A 317 1.76 -1.29 -2.12
C ALA A 317 2.65 -0.53 -1.12
N ARG A 318 3.27 0.59 -1.56
CA ARG A 318 4.19 1.37 -0.72
C ARG A 318 3.54 2.61 -0.11
N ILE A 319 2.87 3.42 -0.93
CA ILE A 319 2.33 4.73 -0.51
C ILE A 319 1.13 4.50 0.42
N GLY A 320 1.25 4.97 1.66
CA GLY A 320 0.20 4.91 2.66
C GLY A 320 0.39 3.87 3.76
N ASN A 321 1.54 3.20 3.81
CA ASN A 321 1.92 2.31 4.92
C ASN A 321 2.46 3.09 6.13
N SER A 322 2.64 4.40 6.01
CA SER A 322 3.12 5.26 7.07
C SER A 322 2.17 6.44 7.26
N LEU A 323 1.97 6.86 8.51
CA LEU A 323 1.25 8.08 8.89
C LEU A 323 2.20 9.28 9.03
N ASP A 324 3.43 9.16 8.51
CA ASP A 324 4.37 10.26 8.42
C ASP A 324 4.40 10.87 7.01
N LEU A 325 4.22 12.19 6.96
CA LEU A 325 4.15 13.00 5.74
C LEU A 325 5.48 12.97 4.97
N GLU A 326 6.62 13.00 5.68
CA GLU A 326 7.95 12.96 5.06
C GLU A 326 8.24 11.59 4.45
N THR A 327 7.93 10.53 5.20
CA THR A 327 8.05 9.14 4.75
C THR A 327 7.17 8.87 3.53
N THR A 328 5.89 9.23 3.58
CA THR A 328 4.95 9.04 2.44
C THR A 328 5.41 9.81 1.19
N SER A 329 5.93 11.02 1.37
CA SER A 329 6.46 11.83 0.26
C SER A 329 7.70 11.18 -0.35
N ARG A 330 8.58 10.60 0.46
CA ARG A 330 9.77 9.88 -0.01
C ARG A 330 9.40 8.58 -0.73
N GLU A 331 8.45 7.81 -0.20
CA GLU A 331 7.94 6.59 -0.83
C GLU A 331 7.38 6.86 -2.23
N LEU A 332 6.65 7.97 -2.42
CA LEU A 332 6.20 8.39 -3.76
C LEU A 332 7.41 8.60 -4.70
N LEU A 333 8.44 9.29 -4.22
CA LEU A 333 9.62 9.58 -5.04
C LEU A 333 10.44 8.33 -5.38
N ASP A 334 10.56 7.40 -4.44
CA ASP A 334 11.25 6.12 -4.64
C ASP A 334 10.55 5.22 -5.67
N VAL A 335 9.23 5.36 -5.83
CA VAL A 335 8.46 4.62 -6.85
C VAL A 335 8.61 5.27 -8.23
N VAL A 336 8.63 6.61 -8.30
CA VAL A 336 8.64 7.32 -9.59
C VAL A 336 10.04 7.52 -10.19
N VAL A 337 11.10 7.46 -9.38
CA VAL A 337 12.49 7.62 -9.82
C VAL A 337 13.22 6.27 -9.71
N PRO A 338 13.87 5.75 -10.79
CA PRO A 338 14.01 6.31 -12.14
C PRO A 338 12.88 5.90 -13.11
N GLY A 339 11.89 5.12 -12.66
CA GLY A 339 10.96 4.40 -13.54
C GLY A 339 10.07 5.28 -14.42
N PHE A 340 9.61 6.42 -13.89
CA PHE A 340 8.72 7.36 -14.57
C PHE A 340 9.42 8.68 -14.96
N CYS A 341 10.32 9.15 -14.10
CA CYS A 341 11.04 10.41 -14.24
C CYS A 341 12.49 10.32 -13.72
N ASP A 342 13.32 11.27 -14.13
CA ASP A 342 14.75 11.31 -13.77
C ASP A 342 14.97 12.13 -12.49
N LEU A 343 14.10 13.10 -12.21
CA LEU A 343 14.08 13.90 -10.99
C LEU A 343 12.65 14.16 -10.54
N ALA A 344 12.43 14.20 -9.22
CA ALA A 344 11.16 14.60 -8.65
C ALA A 344 11.31 15.34 -7.31
N THR A 345 10.37 16.25 -7.05
CA THR A 345 10.27 17.03 -5.81
C THR A 345 8.83 17.00 -5.29
N VAL A 346 8.68 16.99 -3.97
CA VAL A 346 7.39 17.19 -3.30
C VAL A 346 7.47 18.43 -2.43
N ASP A 347 6.62 19.42 -2.72
CA ASP A 347 6.48 20.65 -1.95
C ASP A 347 5.07 20.69 -1.33
N LEU A 348 4.97 20.73 0.00
CA LEU A 348 3.68 20.80 0.72
C LEU A 348 3.48 22.19 1.31
N TYR A 349 2.22 22.63 1.50
CA TYR A 349 1.98 23.93 2.13
C TYR A 349 2.44 23.96 3.60
N GLN A 350 3.17 25.02 3.96
CA GLN A 350 3.70 25.21 5.31
C GLN A 350 2.58 25.31 6.36
N GLY A 351 1.48 25.99 6.04
CA GLY A 351 0.31 26.08 6.95
C GLY A 351 -0.34 24.71 7.20
N LEU A 352 -0.34 23.82 6.21
CA LEU A 352 -0.85 22.45 6.38
C LEU A 352 0.06 21.59 7.26
N LEU A 353 1.37 21.82 7.20
CA LEU A 353 2.35 21.20 8.11
C LEU A 353 2.24 21.75 9.54
N ALA A 354 1.87 23.03 9.69
CA ALA A 354 1.69 23.70 10.98
C ALA A 354 0.31 23.50 11.62
N GLY A 355 -0.61 22.79 10.94
CA GLY A 355 -1.94 22.48 11.49
C GLY A 355 -3.01 23.56 11.26
N ASP A 356 -2.73 24.60 10.47
CA ASP A 356 -3.68 25.66 10.16
C ASP A 356 -4.87 25.14 9.33
N GLU A 357 -6.08 25.62 9.65
CA GLU A 357 -7.32 25.32 8.92
C GLU A 357 -7.53 26.17 7.69
N THR A 358 -6.78 27.26 7.54
CA THR A 358 -6.98 28.18 6.43
C THR A 358 -6.60 27.48 5.13
N PRO A 359 -7.51 27.35 4.16
CA PRO A 359 -7.16 26.81 2.85
C PRO A 359 -6.02 27.65 2.29
N PRO A 360 -4.85 27.05 2.03
CA PRO A 360 -3.71 27.83 1.57
C PRO A 360 -4.01 28.44 0.20
N GLY A 361 -4.05 29.78 0.15
CA GLY A 361 -3.71 30.55 -1.04
C GLY A 361 -4.72 30.63 -2.18
N LEU A 362 -6.03 30.64 -1.94
CA LEU A 362 -7.04 30.96 -2.98
C LEU A 362 -6.94 32.41 -3.50
N ALA A 363 -6.28 33.32 -2.78
CA ALA A 363 -6.15 34.72 -3.19
C ALA A 363 -4.99 34.97 -4.16
N ASP A 364 -3.76 34.53 -3.85
CA ASP A 364 -2.56 35.07 -4.51
C ASP A 364 -1.52 34.02 -4.97
N GLY A 365 -1.75 32.71 -4.86
CA GLY A 365 -0.79 31.67 -5.32
C GLY A 365 0.61 31.70 -4.68
N SER A 366 0.83 32.59 -3.71
CA SER A 366 2.08 32.87 -3.01
C SER A 366 2.06 32.36 -1.57
N ALA A 367 1.44 31.21 -1.33
CA ALA A 367 1.51 30.59 -0.01
C ALA A 367 2.87 29.92 0.19
N ALA A 368 3.39 29.97 1.42
CA ALA A 368 4.64 29.33 1.79
C ALA A 368 4.55 27.82 1.61
N LEU A 369 5.45 27.23 0.82
CA LEU A 369 5.59 25.79 0.69
C LEU A 369 6.91 25.34 1.29
N ARG A 370 6.94 24.12 1.84
CA ARG A 370 8.16 23.47 2.31
C ARG A 370 8.47 22.30 1.40
N ARG A 371 9.73 22.20 0.98
CA ARG A 371 10.19 21.02 0.25
C ARG A 371 10.34 19.86 1.22
N VAL A 372 9.52 18.83 1.05
CA VAL A 372 9.47 17.69 1.97
C VAL A 372 10.36 16.56 1.48
N ALA A 373 10.41 16.36 0.17
CA ALA A 373 11.22 15.31 -0.44
C ALA A 373 11.81 15.73 -1.78
N PHE A 374 12.97 15.16 -2.10
CA PHE A 374 13.65 15.26 -3.38
C PHE A 374 14.31 13.91 -3.71
N ALA A 375 14.22 13.49 -4.97
CA ALA A 375 14.93 12.32 -5.48
C ALA A 375 15.40 12.58 -6.92
N SER A 376 16.57 12.03 -7.27
CA SER A 376 17.10 12.10 -8.63
C SER A 376 17.96 10.89 -8.95
N ALA A 377 17.87 10.43 -10.19
CA ALA A 377 18.70 9.35 -10.74
C ALA A 377 20.01 9.87 -11.37
N VAL A 378 20.19 11.19 -11.44
CA VAL A 378 21.26 11.84 -12.23
C VAL A 378 22.18 12.71 -11.35
N SER A 379 21.75 13.10 -10.15
CA SER A 379 22.52 13.91 -9.19
C SER A 379 22.01 13.73 -7.76
N ASP A 380 22.91 13.74 -6.78
CA ASP A 380 22.54 13.69 -5.35
C ASP A 380 22.06 15.04 -4.80
N ALA A 381 22.17 16.12 -5.58
CA ALA A 381 21.73 17.47 -5.20
C ALA A 381 20.58 17.98 -6.08
N PRO A 382 19.59 18.71 -5.52
CA PRO A 382 18.56 19.38 -6.31
C PRO A 382 19.21 20.33 -7.31
N PHE A 383 18.96 20.11 -8.61
CA PHE A 383 19.61 20.86 -9.68
C PHE A 383 19.25 22.35 -9.64
N VAL A 384 20.27 23.17 -9.85
CA VAL A 384 20.17 24.63 -10.01
C VAL A 384 19.73 24.94 -11.45
N GLY A 385 18.44 24.90 -11.73
CA GLY A 385 17.84 25.45 -12.94
C GLY A 385 17.18 26.79 -12.62
N GLY A 386 17.84 27.89 -12.98
CA GLY A 386 17.26 29.24 -13.07
C GLY A 386 16.71 29.93 -11.82
N GLY A 387 16.96 29.40 -10.61
CA GLY A 387 16.59 30.01 -9.33
C GLY A 387 17.37 29.40 -8.16
N THR A 388 17.27 30.01 -6.97
CA THR A 388 17.89 29.49 -5.73
C THR A 388 17.49 28.04 -5.51
N SER A 389 18.47 27.14 -5.43
CA SER A 389 18.25 25.75 -5.03
C SER A 389 17.53 25.72 -3.69
N VAL A 390 16.34 25.10 -3.67
CA VAL A 390 15.59 24.88 -2.44
C VAL A 390 16.01 23.53 -1.89
N GLU A 391 16.71 23.55 -0.76
CA GLU A 391 17.07 22.36 -0.01
C GLU A 391 15.84 21.66 0.58
N VAL A 392 15.94 20.35 0.78
CA VAL A 392 14.90 19.61 1.52
C VAL A 392 14.79 20.20 2.93
N GLY A 393 13.56 20.51 3.33
CA GLY A 393 13.24 21.17 4.59
C GLY A 393 13.13 22.70 4.50
N ALA A 394 13.60 23.34 3.43
CA ALA A 394 13.50 24.79 3.27
C ALA A 394 12.09 25.25 2.86
N VAL A 395 11.69 26.41 3.37
CA VAL A 395 10.44 27.08 3.03
C VAL A 395 10.67 28.06 1.89
N HIS A 396 9.85 28.00 0.85
CA HIS A 396 9.96 28.80 -0.37
C HIS A 396 8.59 29.21 -0.92
N HIS A 397 8.61 30.06 -1.95
CA HIS A 397 7.40 30.57 -2.61
C HIS A 397 7.58 30.50 -4.12
N TYR A 398 6.54 30.03 -4.81
CA TYR A 398 6.50 30.11 -6.27
C TYR A 398 6.13 31.53 -6.72
N PRO A 399 6.82 32.11 -7.73
CA PRO A 399 6.41 33.37 -8.33
C PRO A 399 4.98 33.27 -8.88
N PHE A 400 4.18 34.33 -8.71
CA PHE A 400 2.76 34.35 -9.09
C PHE A 400 2.48 33.88 -10.53
N ASN A 401 3.32 34.31 -11.48
CA ASN A 401 3.18 33.97 -12.90
C ASN A 401 3.89 32.66 -13.29
N SER A 402 4.32 31.85 -12.33
CA SER A 402 4.98 30.58 -12.61
C SER A 402 3.94 29.49 -12.91
N PRO A 403 4.24 28.53 -13.80
CA PRO A 403 3.35 27.39 -14.05
C PRO A 403 3.06 26.56 -12.78
N CYS A 404 3.95 26.61 -11.79
CA CYS A 404 3.79 25.92 -10.51
C CYS A 404 2.75 26.61 -9.61
N ALA A 405 2.78 27.95 -9.53
CA ALA A 405 1.75 28.73 -8.84
C ALA A 405 0.38 28.57 -9.52
N ASP A 406 0.33 28.55 -10.85
CA ASP A 406 -0.90 28.28 -11.60
C ASP A 406 -1.45 26.87 -11.36
N ALA A 407 -0.59 25.86 -11.28
CA ALA A 407 -1.00 24.49 -10.97
C ALA A 407 -1.66 24.39 -9.58
N LEU A 408 -1.04 25.03 -8.58
CA LEU A 408 -1.56 25.11 -7.20
C LEU A 408 -2.91 25.85 -7.14
N ARG A 409 -3.05 26.98 -7.83
CA ARG A 409 -4.27 27.81 -7.80
C ARG A 409 -5.44 27.19 -8.57
N THR A 410 -5.16 26.54 -9.70
CA THR A 410 -6.20 26.00 -10.59
C THR A 410 -6.51 24.53 -10.32
N ALA A 411 -5.74 23.86 -9.47
CA ALA A 411 -5.79 22.41 -9.25
C ALA A 411 -5.67 21.61 -10.56
N ARG A 412 -4.91 22.13 -11.54
CA ARG A 412 -4.68 21.47 -12.84
C ARG A 412 -3.19 21.32 -13.12
N THR A 413 -2.81 20.15 -13.64
CA THR A 413 -1.43 19.88 -14.06
C THR A 413 -0.99 20.81 -15.18
N GLN A 414 0.16 21.46 -14.99
CA GLN A 414 0.81 22.37 -15.93
C GLN A 414 2.13 21.78 -16.44
N ARG A 415 2.50 22.09 -17.69
CA ARG A 415 3.84 21.80 -18.22
C ARG A 415 4.75 22.98 -17.91
N VAL A 416 5.88 22.73 -17.26
CA VAL A 416 6.90 23.75 -17.02
C VAL A 416 7.82 23.79 -18.25
N PRO A 417 8.01 24.95 -18.90
CA PRO A 417 8.88 25.07 -20.07
C PRO A 417 10.33 24.74 -19.67
N ALA A 418 11.04 24.04 -20.56
CA ALA A 418 12.46 23.75 -20.36
C ALA A 418 13.29 25.03 -20.52
N GLU A 419 14.26 25.22 -19.63
CA GLU A 419 15.18 26.36 -19.71
C GLU A 419 16.20 26.18 -20.84
N GLU A 420 16.48 27.26 -21.57
CA GLU A 420 17.52 27.27 -22.60
C GLU A 420 18.88 26.96 -21.99
N GLY A 421 19.47 25.81 -22.35
CA GLY A 421 20.78 25.36 -21.85
C GLY A 421 20.72 24.40 -20.64
N GLY A 422 19.57 24.16 -20.03
CA GLY A 422 19.42 23.25 -18.88
C GLY A 422 19.54 21.75 -19.23
N LEU A 423 19.77 20.90 -18.22
CA LEU A 423 19.81 19.44 -18.36
C LEU A 423 18.41 18.82 -18.51
N VAL A 424 17.39 19.51 -18.00
CA VAL A 424 15.98 19.10 -18.02
C VAL A 424 15.35 19.41 -19.37
N GLN A 425 14.67 18.43 -19.96
CA GLN A 425 13.99 18.52 -21.26
C GLN A 425 12.48 18.74 -21.12
N SER A 426 11.84 18.18 -20.08
CA SER A 426 10.40 18.27 -19.88
C SER A 426 10.06 18.12 -18.39
N THR A 427 9.21 19.01 -17.86
CA THR A 427 8.76 18.96 -16.47
C THR A 427 7.24 19.09 -16.38
N LEU A 428 6.63 18.25 -15.54
CA LEU A 428 5.22 18.32 -15.15
C LEU A 428 5.11 18.86 -13.73
N ALA A 429 4.33 19.91 -13.54
CA ALA A 429 3.91 20.40 -12.22
C ALA A 429 2.49 19.89 -11.96
N VAL A 430 2.37 18.94 -11.04
CA VAL A 430 1.12 18.24 -10.74
C VAL A 430 0.64 18.64 -9.33
N PRO A 431 -0.54 19.26 -9.19
CA PRO A 431 -1.09 19.58 -7.88
C PRO A 431 -1.55 18.29 -7.19
N MET A 432 -1.26 18.20 -5.90
CA MET A 432 -1.69 17.11 -5.04
C MET A 432 -3.02 17.51 -4.41
N VAL A 433 -4.11 16.86 -4.82
CA VAL A 433 -5.47 17.22 -4.40
C VAL A 433 -6.09 16.06 -3.62
N ALA A 434 -6.55 16.36 -2.40
CA ALA A 434 -7.29 15.45 -1.54
C ALA A 434 -8.55 16.15 -1.03
N HIS A 435 -9.71 15.49 -1.09
CA HIS A 435 -10.99 16.02 -0.60
C HIS A 435 -11.25 17.50 -1.01
N ASP A 436 -11.11 17.81 -2.31
CA ASP A 436 -11.26 19.15 -2.90
C ASP A 436 -10.26 20.23 -2.40
N THR A 437 -9.23 19.81 -1.66
CA THR A 437 -8.17 20.68 -1.12
C THR A 437 -6.81 20.36 -1.74
N VAL A 438 -6.09 21.39 -2.18
CA VAL A 438 -4.71 21.22 -2.68
C VAL A 438 -3.77 21.13 -1.48
N VAL A 439 -3.16 19.97 -1.25
CA VAL A 439 -2.20 19.76 -0.16
C VAL A 439 -0.78 20.23 -0.50
N GLY A 440 -0.46 20.28 -1.79
CA GLY A 440 0.86 20.67 -2.27
C GLY A 440 1.04 20.46 -3.77
N LEU A 441 2.30 20.42 -4.21
CA LEU A 441 2.72 20.24 -5.59
C LEU A 441 3.80 19.16 -5.66
N VAL A 442 3.68 18.25 -6.63
CA VAL A 442 4.77 17.37 -7.03
C VAL A 442 5.26 17.78 -8.42
N GLN A 443 6.58 17.86 -8.59
CA GLN A 443 7.20 18.11 -9.90
C GLN A 443 7.88 16.84 -10.38
N PHE A 444 7.62 16.44 -11.62
CA PHE A 444 8.31 15.34 -12.29
C PHE A 444 9.11 15.89 -13.47
N ALA A 445 10.40 15.62 -13.53
CA ALA A 445 11.29 16.13 -14.58
C ALA A 445 12.02 14.98 -15.30
N ARG A 446 12.15 15.10 -16.62
CA ARG A 446 12.96 14.22 -17.49
C ARG A 446 14.12 15.02 -18.10
N THR A 447 15.29 14.41 -18.15
CA THR A 447 16.53 14.99 -18.68
C THR A 447 16.68 14.81 -20.18
N LYS A 448 17.63 15.53 -20.79
CA LYS A 448 17.99 15.42 -22.21
C LYS A 448 18.47 14.00 -22.52
N GLY A 449 17.68 13.27 -23.31
CA GLY A 449 17.92 11.87 -23.66
C GLY A 449 16.72 10.97 -23.41
N SER A 450 15.80 11.40 -22.54
CA SER A 450 14.51 10.75 -22.27
C SER A 450 13.41 11.32 -23.18
N GLU A 451 12.39 10.52 -23.51
CA GLU A 451 11.24 11.00 -24.29
C GLU A 451 10.43 12.05 -23.48
N PRO A 452 10.04 13.21 -24.08
CA PRO A 452 9.22 14.21 -23.40
C PRO A 452 7.90 13.63 -22.86
N PHE A 453 7.35 14.24 -21.80
CA PHE A 453 6.08 13.81 -21.24
C PHE A 453 4.92 14.01 -22.22
N GLY A 454 4.21 12.91 -22.52
CA GLY A 454 2.99 12.92 -23.32
C GLY A 454 1.72 13.13 -22.49
N ASP A 455 0.54 13.07 -23.14
CA ASP A 455 -0.75 13.20 -22.44
C ASP A 455 -1.04 11.98 -21.55
N ARG A 456 -0.66 10.77 -21.98
CA ARG A 456 -0.80 9.55 -21.16
C ARG A 456 0.08 9.59 -19.90
N ASP A 457 1.28 10.18 -20.00
CA ASP A 457 2.16 10.36 -18.84
C ASP A 457 1.56 11.37 -17.85
N ARG A 458 0.88 12.41 -18.37
CA ARG A 458 0.18 13.39 -17.54
C ARG A 458 -0.93 12.73 -16.73
N ASP A 459 -1.74 11.88 -17.35
CA ASP A 459 -2.84 11.18 -16.65
C ASP A 459 -2.29 10.26 -15.55
N LEU A 460 -1.21 9.52 -15.84
CA LEU A 460 -0.52 8.69 -14.84
C LEU A 460 0.03 9.53 -13.67
N ALA A 461 0.65 10.67 -13.97
CA ALA A 461 1.20 11.55 -12.96
C ALA A 461 0.11 12.14 -12.04
N VAL A 462 -1.06 12.46 -12.60
CA VAL A 462 -2.24 12.89 -11.82
C VAL A 462 -2.71 11.78 -10.89
N GLU A 463 -2.81 10.54 -11.36
CA GLU A 463 -3.24 9.41 -10.53
C GLU A 463 -2.27 9.13 -9.37
N LEU A 464 -0.96 9.15 -9.64
CA LEU A 464 0.08 8.98 -8.62
C LEU A 464 0.04 10.12 -7.58
N ALA A 465 -0.10 11.36 -8.03
CA ALA A 465 -0.19 12.53 -7.17
C ALA A 465 -1.48 12.51 -6.32
N ALA A 466 -2.62 12.11 -6.89
CA ALA A 466 -3.89 12.00 -6.18
C ALA A 466 -3.81 10.94 -5.06
N ARG A 467 -3.19 9.79 -5.33
CA ARG A 467 -3.02 8.74 -4.31
C ARG A 467 -2.14 9.21 -3.16
N ALA A 468 -1.00 9.81 -3.45
CA ALA A 468 -0.13 10.37 -2.42
C ALA A 468 -0.81 11.51 -1.66
N ALA A 469 -1.60 12.36 -2.34
CA ALA A 469 -2.35 13.43 -1.71
C ALA A 469 -3.32 12.90 -0.65
N VAL A 470 -4.07 11.85 -0.94
CA VAL A 470 -5.00 11.22 0.01
C VAL A 470 -4.26 10.65 1.23
N CYS A 471 -3.14 9.96 1.01
CA CYS A 471 -2.33 9.42 2.13
C CYS A 471 -1.75 10.54 3.01
N ILE A 472 -1.26 11.61 2.40
CA ILE A 472 -0.73 12.79 3.10
C ILE A 472 -1.84 13.52 3.87
N ASP A 473 -3.03 13.68 3.29
CA ASP A 473 -4.17 14.31 3.97
C ASP A 473 -4.67 13.45 5.14
N ASN A 474 -4.73 12.13 4.96
CA ASN A 474 -5.06 11.19 6.04
C ASN A 474 -4.05 11.26 7.20
N ALA A 475 -2.74 11.25 6.90
CA ALA A 475 -1.69 11.42 7.90
C ALA A 475 -1.81 12.76 8.66
N ARG A 476 -2.18 13.84 7.96
CA ARG A 476 -2.44 15.16 8.56
C ARG A 476 -3.64 15.14 9.49
N LEU A 477 -4.79 14.67 9.01
CA LEU A 477 -6.03 14.59 9.80
C LEU A 477 -5.82 13.76 11.06
N TYR A 478 -5.11 12.65 10.92
CA TYR A 478 -4.76 11.78 12.03
C TYR A 478 -3.86 12.47 13.07
N ARG A 479 -2.75 13.09 12.63
CA ARG A 479 -1.83 13.80 13.53
C ARG A 479 -2.55 14.88 14.33
N ARG A 480 -3.47 15.59 13.69
CA ARG A 480 -4.27 16.65 14.31
C ARG A 480 -5.21 16.10 15.37
N GLU A 481 -5.93 15.02 15.07
CA GLU A 481 -6.84 14.41 16.03
C GLU A 481 -6.06 13.90 17.25
N HIS A 482 -4.89 13.30 17.02
CA HIS A 482 -4.02 12.82 18.08
C HIS A 482 -3.48 13.97 18.96
N GLU A 483 -3.01 15.08 18.36
CA GLU A 483 -2.54 16.25 19.13
C GLU A 483 -3.65 16.86 19.99
N ARG A 484 -4.87 16.96 19.46
CA ARG A 484 -6.03 17.46 20.22
C ARG A 484 -6.37 16.56 21.40
N ALA A 485 -6.33 15.25 21.20
CA ALA A 485 -6.62 14.27 22.24
C ALA A 485 -5.57 14.35 23.37
N LEU A 486 -4.28 14.46 23.02
CA LEU A 486 -3.20 14.67 23.98
C LEU A 486 -3.31 16.00 24.75
N ILE A 487 -3.70 17.09 24.08
CA ILE A 487 -3.92 18.39 24.74
C ILE A 487 -5.06 18.28 25.76
N LEU A 488 -6.17 17.61 25.40
CA LEU A 488 -7.28 17.38 26.32
C LEU A 488 -6.82 16.55 27.52
N GLN A 489 -6.14 15.42 27.30
CA GLN A 489 -5.62 14.55 28.37
C GLN A 489 -4.69 15.31 29.33
N ARG A 490 -3.71 16.07 28.81
CA ARG A 490 -2.81 16.89 29.62
C ARG A 490 -3.54 17.97 30.42
N SER A 491 -4.65 18.50 29.88
CA SER A 491 -5.47 19.49 30.59
C SER A 491 -6.31 18.87 31.73
N LEU A 492 -6.56 17.56 31.66
CA LEU A 492 -7.34 16.83 32.67
C LEU A 492 -6.48 16.34 33.84
N LEU A 493 -5.16 16.24 33.69
CA LEU A 493 -4.23 15.89 34.78
C LEU A 493 -3.86 17.13 35.63
N PRO A 494 -3.44 16.94 36.90
CA PRO A 494 -2.98 18.05 37.75
C PRO A 494 -1.78 18.77 37.11
N PRO A 495 -1.78 20.12 37.04
CA PRO A 495 -0.63 20.85 36.52
C PRO A 495 0.49 20.93 37.58
N GLY A 496 1.71 20.55 37.18
CA GLY A 496 2.92 20.69 37.99
C GLY A 496 3.10 19.58 39.04
N ASP A 497 4.18 19.68 39.82
CA ASP A 497 4.47 18.73 40.90
C ASP A 497 3.62 19.09 42.13
N PRO A 498 2.77 18.16 42.61
CA PRO A 498 1.94 18.43 43.78
C PRO A 498 2.81 18.57 45.03
N VAL A 499 2.53 19.60 45.81
CA VAL A 499 3.17 19.84 47.12
C VAL A 499 2.16 19.49 48.20
N ALA A 500 2.60 18.82 49.27
CA ALA A 500 1.76 18.42 50.38
C ALA A 500 2.51 18.53 51.73
N SER A 501 1.81 18.91 52.79
CA SER A 501 2.38 19.00 54.13
C SER A 501 2.81 17.63 54.67
N GLY A 502 4.05 17.52 55.11
CA GLY A 502 4.60 16.29 55.72
C GLY A 502 4.87 15.14 54.75
N LEU A 503 4.74 15.37 53.43
CA LEU A 503 5.05 14.42 52.37
C LEU A 503 5.96 15.05 51.31
N ASP A 504 6.98 14.32 50.91
CA ASP A 504 7.70 14.57 49.65
C ASP A 504 7.02 13.73 48.57
N ILE A 505 6.62 14.33 47.44
CA ILE A 505 5.78 13.66 46.43
C ILE A 505 6.44 13.75 45.07
N ALA A 506 6.50 12.62 44.37
CA ALA A 506 6.88 12.55 42.96
C ALA A 506 5.78 11.83 42.18
N CYS A 507 5.38 12.42 41.06
CA CYS A 507 4.37 11.86 40.17
C CYS A 507 4.95 11.63 38.78
N ARG A 508 4.56 10.53 38.15
CA ARG A 508 4.86 10.25 36.75
C ARG A 508 3.63 9.77 36.04
N TYR A 509 3.44 10.32 34.84
CA TYR A 509 2.44 9.86 33.92
C TYR A 509 3.09 9.58 32.58
N ARG A 510 2.91 8.37 32.07
CA ARG A 510 3.37 8.00 30.73
C ARG A 510 2.17 7.45 29.96
N PRO A 511 1.77 8.10 28.85
CA PRO A 511 0.76 7.53 27.98
C PRO A 511 1.30 6.25 27.33
N GLY A 512 0.45 5.24 27.20
CA GLY A 512 0.76 3.96 26.58
C GLY A 512 1.23 4.15 25.14
N ASN A 513 2.32 3.48 24.79
CA ASN A 513 2.84 3.39 23.44
C ASN A 513 2.28 2.14 22.76
N SER A 514 1.28 2.28 21.90
CA SER A 514 0.85 1.19 21.04
C SER A 514 1.95 0.89 20.01
N SER A 515 2.81 -0.08 20.31
CA SER A 515 3.76 -0.66 19.35
C SER A 515 3.02 -1.51 18.30
N SER A 516 2.29 -0.88 17.38
CA SER A 516 1.89 -1.36 16.04
C SER A 516 0.71 -0.54 15.50
N ASP A 517 0.90 0.19 14.40
CA ASP A 517 -0.09 0.70 13.42
C ASP A 517 -1.42 1.31 13.93
N ARG A 518 -1.56 1.58 15.22
CA ARG A 518 -2.72 2.22 15.84
C ARG A 518 -2.24 3.29 16.82
N PRO A 519 -2.96 4.41 16.92
CA PRO A 519 -2.57 5.55 17.75
C PRO A 519 -2.42 5.16 19.21
N SER A 520 -1.55 5.87 19.93
CA SER A 520 -1.70 6.08 21.36
C SER A 520 -3.04 6.78 21.57
N GLU A 521 -4.04 6.01 21.98
CA GLU A 521 -5.35 6.49 22.39
C GLU A 521 -5.19 7.12 23.79
N VAL A 522 -5.94 8.18 24.09
CA VAL A 522 -5.97 8.78 25.43
C VAL A 522 -6.42 7.73 26.43
N GLY A 523 -5.66 7.41 27.46
CA GLY A 523 -6.09 6.41 28.43
C GLY A 523 -6.89 6.97 29.59
N GLY A 524 -7.35 6.03 30.40
CA GLY A 524 -8.27 6.22 31.52
C GLY A 524 -7.57 6.56 32.83
N ASP A 525 -6.26 6.36 32.92
CA ASP A 525 -5.47 6.54 34.14
C ASP A 525 -5.41 7.99 34.63
N TRP A 526 -5.56 8.15 35.95
CA TRP A 526 -5.32 9.42 36.62
C TRP A 526 -4.74 9.25 38.01
N PHE A 527 -4.11 10.32 38.48
CA PHE A 527 -3.79 10.50 39.88
C PHE A 527 -4.17 11.91 40.31
N ASP A 528 -4.35 12.11 41.62
CA ASP A 528 -4.51 13.44 42.20
C ASP A 528 -3.94 13.47 43.62
N VAL A 529 -3.49 14.65 44.02
CA VAL A 529 -3.00 14.94 45.38
C VAL A 529 -3.73 16.17 45.86
N ILE A 530 -4.54 15.99 46.90
CA ILE A 530 -5.46 17.03 47.37
C ILE A 530 -5.12 17.36 48.83
N GLU A 531 -4.72 18.60 49.08
CA GLU A 531 -4.57 19.11 50.44
C GLU A 531 -5.95 19.15 51.13
N LEU A 532 -6.02 18.51 52.28
CA LEU A 532 -7.19 18.46 53.13
C LEU A 532 -6.96 19.32 54.38
N PRO A 533 -8.03 19.76 55.04
CA PRO A 533 -7.90 20.54 56.27
C PRO A 533 -7.13 19.81 57.38
N GLY A 534 -6.33 20.57 58.14
CA GLY A 534 -5.55 20.02 59.26
C GLY A 534 -4.22 19.41 58.84
N HIS A 535 -3.58 19.91 57.77
CA HIS A 535 -2.35 19.37 57.18
C HIS A 535 -2.47 17.87 56.85
N ARG A 536 -3.64 17.48 56.35
CA ARG A 536 -3.88 16.15 55.81
C ARG A 536 -3.76 16.18 54.30
N THR A 537 -3.51 15.03 53.69
CA THR A 537 -3.37 14.93 52.24
C THR A 537 -4.11 13.71 51.74
N ALA A 538 -5.02 13.90 50.79
CA ALA A 538 -5.60 12.80 50.04
C ALA A 538 -4.72 12.45 48.83
N LEU A 539 -4.38 11.18 48.70
CA LEU A 539 -3.67 10.58 47.58
C LEU A 539 -4.65 9.70 46.82
N VAL A 540 -4.71 9.88 45.51
CA VAL A 540 -5.69 9.19 44.65
C VAL A 540 -4.98 8.66 43.42
N VAL A 541 -5.23 7.40 43.09
CA VAL A 541 -4.88 6.80 41.80
C VAL A 541 -6.07 6.00 41.33
N GLY A 542 -6.38 6.07 40.05
CA GLY A 542 -7.44 5.27 39.47
C GLY A 542 -7.24 5.07 37.97
N ASP A 543 -8.00 4.12 37.45
CA ASP A 543 -8.04 3.77 36.04
C ASP A 543 -9.50 3.55 35.61
N VAL A 544 -9.87 4.12 34.45
CA VAL A 544 -11.17 3.92 33.84
C VAL A 544 -11.05 2.87 32.76
N MET A 545 -11.79 1.77 32.91
CA MET A 545 -11.81 0.65 31.98
C MET A 545 -12.14 1.12 30.55
N GLY A 546 -11.24 0.78 29.63
CA GLY A 546 -11.33 1.14 28.22
C GLY A 546 -10.32 2.21 27.84
N ARG A 547 -10.33 2.61 26.57
CA ARG A 547 -9.36 3.57 26.02
C ARG A 547 -10.01 4.53 25.04
N GLY A 548 -9.34 5.66 24.82
CA GLY A 548 -9.76 6.72 23.93
C GLY A 548 -10.57 7.82 24.61
N LEU A 549 -11.11 8.72 23.79
CA LEU A 549 -11.71 9.98 24.22
C LEU A 549 -12.84 9.81 25.27
N ARG A 550 -13.60 8.71 25.22
CA ARG A 550 -14.68 8.47 26.19
C ARG A 550 -14.15 8.13 27.59
N ALA A 551 -13.12 7.30 27.70
CA ALA A 551 -12.46 6.98 28.98
C ALA A 551 -11.86 8.25 29.59
N ALA A 552 -11.23 9.10 28.76
CA ALA A 552 -10.71 10.40 29.18
C ALA A 552 -11.76 11.32 29.80
N VAL A 553 -12.97 11.39 29.20
CA VAL A 553 -14.07 12.21 29.70
C VAL A 553 -14.56 11.67 31.05
N ALA A 554 -14.78 10.36 31.15
CA ALA A 554 -15.18 9.72 32.40
C ALA A 554 -14.13 9.94 33.52
N MET A 555 -12.84 9.79 33.19
CA MET A 555 -11.73 10.09 34.09
C MET A 555 -11.79 11.54 34.58
N GLY A 556 -11.97 12.51 33.67
CA GLY A 556 -12.06 13.93 34.01
C GLY A 556 -13.23 14.26 34.95
N GLU A 557 -14.38 13.60 34.75
CA GLU A 557 -15.55 13.74 35.60
C GLU A 557 -15.33 13.08 36.99
N LEU A 558 -14.79 11.86 37.03
CA LEU A 558 -14.47 11.15 38.28
C LEU A 558 -13.43 11.92 39.10
N ARG A 559 -12.35 12.40 38.48
CA ARG A 559 -11.34 13.23 39.13
C ARG A 559 -11.94 14.52 39.71
N SER A 560 -12.79 15.20 38.94
CA SER A 560 -13.47 16.42 39.42
C SER A 560 -14.42 16.13 40.59
N ALA A 561 -15.10 14.98 40.56
CA ALA A 561 -15.94 14.51 41.65
C ALA A 561 -15.13 14.19 42.91
N VAL A 562 -14.03 13.43 42.79
CA VAL A 562 -13.08 13.13 43.88
C VAL A 562 -12.66 14.42 44.55
N ARG A 563 -12.21 15.41 43.79
CA ARG A 563 -11.75 16.69 44.34
C ARG A 563 -12.84 17.43 45.11
N THR A 564 -14.06 17.40 44.58
CA THR A 564 -15.22 18.03 45.24
C THR A 564 -15.59 17.31 46.54
N LEU A 565 -15.58 15.98 46.53
CA LEU A 565 -15.89 15.14 47.70
C LEU A 565 -14.80 15.25 48.78
N ALA A 566 -13.53 15.29 48.38
CA ALA A 566 -12.39 15.51 49.26
C ALA A 566 -12.50 16.86 49.99
N LEU A 567 -12.92 17.94 49.31
CA LEU A 567 -13.15 19.24 49.93
C LEU A 567 -14.32 19.25 50.95
N LEU A 568 -15.21 18.28 50.89
CA LEU A 568 -16.25 18.07 51.91
C LEU A 568 -15.74 17.30 53.14
N ASP A 569 -14.47 16.86 53.11
CA ASP A 569 -13.77 16.17 54.19
C ASP A 569 -14.52 14.92 54.67
N LEU A 570 -15.03 14.15 53.70
CA LEU A 570 -15.69 12.86 53.89
C LEU A 570 -14.65 11.76 54.20
N GLU A 571 -15.10 10.69 54.85
CA GLU A 571 -14.24 9.52 55.11
C GLU A 571 -13.93 8.77 53.79
N PRO A 572 -12.75 8.15 53.64
CA PRO A 572 -12.33 7.45 52.41
C PRO A 572 -13.40 6.53 51.79
N ALA A 573 -14.07 5.71 52.60
CA ALA A 573 -15.11 4.81 52.10
C ALA A 573 -16.36 5.55 51.60
N GLU A 574 -16.73 6.67 52.23
CA GLU A 574 -17.84 7.51 51.78
C GLU A 574 -17.53 8.20 50.45
N VAL A 575 -16.27 8.62 50.25
CA VAL A 575 -15.81 9.18 48.97
C VAL A 575 -15.97 8.15 47.86
N LEU A 576 -15.45 6.94 48.04
CA LEU A 576 -15.59 5.88 47.04
C LEU A 576 -17.04 5.47 46.80
N GLY A 577 -17.88 5.42 47.85
CA GLY A 577 -19.31 5.16 47.72
C GLY A 577 -20.04 6.21 46.88
N ALA A 578 -19.70 7.49 47.07
CA ALA A 578 -20.25 8.57 46.24
C ALA A 578 -19.72 8.54 44.80
N LEU A 579 -18.47 8.11 44.59
CA LEU A 579 -17.92 7.93 43.25
C LEU A 579 -18.55 6.75 42.51
N ASP A 580 -18.88 5.64 43.20
CA ASP A 580 -19.61 4.52 42.60
C ASP A 580 -20.99 4.96 42.07
N GLU A 581 -21.72 5.77 42.84
CA GLU A 581 -22.99 6.37 42.41
C GLU A 581 -22.83 7.23 41.15
N ILE A 582 -21.77 8.05 41.11
CA ILE A 582 -21.47 8.92 39.97
C ILE A 582 -21.11 8.08 38.74
N ALA A 583 -20.20 7.12 38.87
CA ALA A 583 -19.77 6.22 37.79
C ALA A 583 -20.95 5.45 37.17
N ARG A 584 -21.89 4.98 37.99
CA ARG A 584 -23.13 4.37 37.50
C ARG A 584 -24.02 5.34 36.73
N GLY A 585 -24.04 6.60 37.12
CA GLY A 585 -24.73 7.67 36.39
C GLY A 585 -24.14 7.93 35.01
N LEU A 586 -22.83 7.75 34.83
CA LEU A 586 -22.14 7.93 33.56
C LEU A 586 -22.52 6.86 32.52
N GLY A 587 -22.76 5.62 32.97
CA GLY A 587 -23.12 4.49 32.10
C GLY A 587 -24.57 4.48 31.59
N ALA A 588 -25.41 5.40 32.07
CA ALA A 588 -26.81 5.49 31.65
C ALA A 588 -26.94 6.44 30.42
N PRO A 589 -27.48 5.99 29.28
CA PRO A 589 -27.67 6.86 28.12
C PRO A 589 -28.74 7.92 28.42
N GLY A 590 -28.27 9.13 28.71
CA GLY A 590 -29.10 10.31 28.90
C GLY A 590 -28.99 10.85 30.32
N GLY A 591 -28.41 12.05 30.43
CA GLY A 591 -28.45 12.83 31.66
C GLY A 591 -29.87 13.03 32.19
N VAL A 592 -29.96 13.65 33.37
CA VAL A 592 -31.11 13.78 34.29
C VAL A 592 -32.39 14.46 33.71
N GLN A 593 -32.57 14.53 32.38
CA GLN A 593 -33.66 15.27 31.72
C GLN A 593 -34.57 14.48 30.77
N GLN A 594 -34.52 13.14 30.71
CA GLN A 594 -35.49 12.36 29.90
C GLN A 594 -36.24 11.22 30.62
N ALA A 595 -36.37 11.28 31.94
CA ALA A 595 -37.17 10.30 32.70
C ALA A 595 -38.71 10.38 32.45
N THR A 596 -39.20 11.22 31.53
CA THR A 596 -40.63 11.31 31.18
C THR A 596 -40.87 11.32 29.68
N ARG A 597 -40.56 10.22 28.99
CA ARG A 597 -41.34 9.60 27.88
C ARG A 597 -40.45 8.70 27.01
N SER A 598 -40.39 7.40 27.31
CA SER A 598 -40.28 6.36 26.27
C SER A 598 -40.47 4.95 26.86
N ALA A 599 -41.64 4.67 27.43
CA ALA A 599 -42.07 3.28 27.57
C ALA A 599 -42.58 2.80 26.20
N ARG A 600 -41.71 2.11 25.44
CA ARG A 600 -42.00 1.09 24.39
C ARG A 600 -40.95 1.13 23.27
N ARG A 601 -39.84 0.44 23.48
CA ARG A 601 -39.10 -0.23 22.40
C ARG A 601 -38.45 -1.50 22.98
N PRO A 602 -38.49 -2.65 22.27
CA PRO A 602 -37.89 -3.88 22.76
C PRO A 602 -36.35 -3.75 22.81
N PRO A 603 -35.68 -4.49 23.69
CA PRO A 603 -34.23 -4.41 23.87
C PRO A 603 -33.54 -5.22 22.76
N GLU A 604 -33.16 -4.54 21.68
CA GLU A 604 -32.05 -5.00 20.85
C GLU A 604 -30.77 -4.35 21.40
N ALA A 605 -29.70 -5.14 21.45
CA ALA A 605 -28.48 -4.94 22.22
C ALA A 605 -27.64 -3.72 21.80
N ASP A 606 -28.11 -2.51 22.11
CA ASP A 606 -27.20 -1.43 22.46
C ASP A 606 -26.78 -1.69 23.92
N LEU A 607 -25.62 -2.32 24.09
CA LEU A 607 -24.91 -2.29 25.37
C LEU A 607 -24.72 -0.81 25.72
N SER A 608 -25.56 -0.28 26.60
CA SER A 608 -25.22 0.89 27.39
C SER A 608 -23.91 0.54 28.08
N GLU A 609 -22.79 1.04 27.53
CA GLU A 609 -21.44 0.81 28.06
C GLU A 609 -21.45 1.32 29.51
N VAL A 610 -21.49 0.39 30.46
CA VAL A 610 -21.31 0.69 31.88
C VAL A 610 -19.85 1.12 32.02
N TYR A 611 -19.62 2.37 32.41
CA TYR A 611 -18.27 2.81 32.77
C TYR A 611 -17.89 2.14 34.08
N LEU A 612 -16.84 1.32 34.03
CA LEU A 612 -16.21 0.72 35.20
C LEU A 612 -14.88 1.42 35.43
N ALA A 613 -14.55 1.70 36.68
CA ALA A 613 -13.26 2.30 37.02
C ALA A 613 -12.73 1.66 38.30
N THR A 614 -11.42 1.45 38.37
CA THR A 614 -10.73 1.11 39.62
C THR A 614 -10.23 2.39 40.26
N CYS A 615 -10.23 2.47 41.59
CA CYS A 615 -9.74 3.65 42.29
C CYS A 615 -9.28 3.29 43.70
N ILE A 616 -8.11 3.79 44.09
CA ILE A 616 -7.64 3.79 45.47
C ILE A 616 -7.61 5.21 45.99
N TYR A 617 -8.19 5.42 47.18
CA TYR A 617 -8.24 6.71 47.85
C TYR A 617 -7.63 6.56 49.24
N ALA A 618 -6.61 7.37 49.53
CA ALA A 618 -5.89 7.32 50.80
C ALA A 618 -5.81 8.70 51.43
N VAL A 619 -6.04 8.82 52.74
CA VAL A 619 -5.90 10.08 53.48
C VAL A 619 -4.78 9.95 54.49
N TYR A 620 -3.72 10.73 54.30
CA TYR A 620 -2.57 10.83 55.21
C TYR A 620 -2.76 11.98 56.20
N ASP A 621 -2.50 11.71 57.48
CA ASP A 621 -2.44 12.69 58.57
C ASP A 621 -0.99 12.90 59.01
N SER A 622 -0.45 14.08 58.70
CA SER A 622 0.96 14.45 58.93
C SER A 622 1.35 14.56 60.41
N VAL A 623 0.36 14.65 61.31
CA VAL A 623 0.57 14.78 62.76
C VAL A 623 0.66 13.40 63.40
N THR A 624 -0.32 12.54 63.11
CA THR A 624 -0.36 11.17 63.63
C THR A 624 0.52 10.21 62.84
N ARG A 625 0.95 10.63 61.64
CA ARG A 625 1.68 9.82 60.65
C ARG A 625 0.91 8.55 60.28
N ARG A 626 -0.42 8.64 60.27
CA ARG A 626 -1.32 7.56 59.91
C ARG A 626 -1.91 7.84 58.54
N ILE A 627 -2.04 6.79 57.73
CA ILE A 627 -2.78 6.82 56.48
C ILE A 627 -3.98 5.89 56.57
N THR A 628 -5.13 6.34 56.06
CA THR A 628 -6.35 5.54 55.97
C THR A 628 -6.65 5.30 54.50
N PHE A 629 -6.73 4.03 54.08
CA PHE A 629 -7.01 3.62 52.70
C PHE A 629 -8.45 3.13 52.55
N ALA A 630 -9.04 3.39 51.38
CA ALA A 630 -10.17 2.65 50.85
C ALA A 630 -9.86 2.25 49.39
N ASN A 631 -10.24 1.04 48.99
CA ASN A 631 -9.90 0.49 47.68
C ASN A 631 -11.16 0.01 46.92
N ALA A 632 -11.37 0.54 45.72
CA ALA A 632 -12.41 0.11 44.77
C ALA A 632 -11.78 -0.70 43.63
N GLY A 633 -11.39 -1.93 43.92
CA GLY A 633 -10.90 -2.90 42.93
C GLY A 633 -9.55 -2.56 42.27
N HIS A 634 -8.80 -1.62 42.84
CA HIS A 634 -7.50 -1.18 42.34
C HIS A 634 -6.36 -2.02 42.93
N LEU A 635 -5.17 -1.91 42.33
CA LEU A 635 -3.98 -2.64 42.77
C LEU A 635 -3.53 -2.20 44.17
N PRO A 636 -2.98 -3.14 44.97
CA PRO A 636 -2.54 -2.85 46.34
C PRO A 636 -1.33 -1.90 46.35
N PRO A 637 -1.29 -0.92 47.27
CA PRO A 637 -0.14 -0.02 47.44
C PRO A 637 1.12 -0.79 47.83
N VAL A 638 2.29 -0.24 47.49
CA VAL A 638 3.57 -0.73 48.00
C VAL A 638 4.13 0.23 49.04
N LEU A 639 4.54 -0.30 50.19
CA LEU A 639 5.19 0.42 51.28
C LEU A 639 6.64 -0.06 51.43
N VAL A 640 7.57 0.87 51.54
CA VAL A 640 8.97 0.61 51.89
C VAL A 640 9.29 1.35 53.17
N GLU A 641 9.46 0.62 54.26
CA GLU A 641 9.91 1.21 55.52
C GLU A 641 11.44 1.42 55.50
N PRO A 642 11.96 2.41 56.24
CA PRO A 642 13.39 2.68 56.28
C PRO A 642 14.20 1.45 56.75
N GLY A 643 14.99 0.87 55.85
CA GLY A 643 15.84 -0.28 56.15
C GLY A 643 15.15 -1.65 56.06
N GLU A 644 13.89 -1.68 55.61
CA GLU A 644 13.16 -2.91 55.31
C GLU A 644 12.97 -3.09 53.79
N ASP A 645 12.62 -4.31 53.38
CA ASP A 645 12.27 -4.61 52.00
C ASP A 645 10.88 -4.04 51.66
N ALA A 646 10.64 -3.74 50.38
CA ALA A 646 9.35 -3.28 49.89
C ALA A 646 8.26 -4.35 50.09
N LEU A 647 7.10 -3.93 50.61
CA LEU A 647 5.97 -4.79 50.96
C LEU A 647 4.67 -4.26 50.35
N MET A 648 3.88 -5.15 49.75
CA MET A 648 2.53 -4.82 49.30
C MET A 648 1.59 -4.77 50.51
N LEU A 649 0.82 -3.69 50.65
CA LEU A 649 -0.16 -3.53 51.72
C LEU A 649 -1.41 -4.35 51.45
N ASP A 650 -1.89 -5.07 52.47
CA ASP A 650 -3.14 -5.82 52.43
C ASP A 650 -4.33 -4.89 52.68
N VAL A 651 -4.80 -4.24 51.61
CA VAL A 651 -6.00 -3.40 51.62
C VAL A 651 -7.15 -4.19 50.99
N PRO A 652 -8.24 -4.47 51.72
CA PRO A 652 -9.38 -5.23 51.20
C PRO A 652 -9.88 -4.65 49.87
N PRO A 653 -9.88 -5.44 48.79
CA PRO A 653 -10.35 -4.95 47.50
C PRO A 653 -11.88 -4.88 47.50
N GLY A 654 -12.42 -3.67 47.38
CA GLY A 654 -13.83 -3.46 47.04
C GLY A 654 -14.11 -3.80 45.57
N MET A 655 -15.38 -3.72 45.17
CA MET A 655 -15.76 -3.85 43.76
C MET A 655 -15.32 -2.59 42.97
N PRO A 656 -15.00 -2.71 41.67
CA PRO A 656 -14.78 -1.53 40.83
C PRO A 656 -15.97 -0.57 40.85
N LEU A 657 -15.69 0.73 40.76
CA LEU A 657 -16.69 1.78 40.66
C LEU A 657 -17.57 1.54 39.43
N GLY A 658 -18.88 1.74 39.57
CA GLY A 658 -19.84 1.53 38.49
C GLY A 658 -20.52 0.16 38.53
N VAL A 659 -19.97 -0.80 39.28
CA VAL A 659 -20.60 -2.13 39.46
C VAL A 659 -21.73 -2.06 40.49
N GLY A 660 -21.58 -1.24 41.53
CA GLY A 660 -22.40 -1.30 42.74
C GLY A 660 -22.08 -2.53 43.60
N GLY A 661 -22.39 -2.47 44.89
CA GLY A 661 -22.08 -3.56 45.81
C GLY A 661 -22.16 -3.21 47.29
N GLU A 662 -21.46 -4.01 48.09
CA GLU A 662 -21.26 -3.76 49.53
C GLU A 662 -20.47 -2.45 49.75
N PRO A 663 -20.61 -1.79 50.92
CA PRO A 663 -19.83 -0.62 51.28
C PRO A 663 -18.31 -0.90 51.25
N PHE A 664 -17.53 0.09 50.83
CA PHE A 664 -16.07 0.01 50.88
C PHE A 664 -15.57 -0.03 52.32
N GLU A 665 -14.49 -0.78 52.56
CA GLU A 665 -13.85 -0.89 53.88
C GLU A 665 -12.65 0.06 53.99
N GLU A 666 -12.37 0.49 55.23
CA GLU A 666 -11.24 1.37 55.54
C GLU A 666 -10.16 0.63 56.31
N VAL A 667 -8.90 0.88 55.96
CA VAL A 667 -7.73 0.32 56.66
C VAL A 667 -6.79 1.44 57.09
N ASP A 668 -6.52 1.48 58.39
CA ASP A 668 -5.53 2.37 59.00
C ASP A 668 -4.15 1.70 59.01
N VAL A 669 -3.14 2.41 58.49
CA VAL A 669 -1.73 1.99 58.51
C VAL A 669 -0.90 3.13 59.11
N ASP A 670 -0.03 2.80 60.07
CA ASP A 670 0.92 3.77 60.62
C ASP A 670 2.17 3.81 59.72
N LEU A 671 2.60 5.01 59.30
CA LEU A 671 3.75 5.19 58.41
C LEU A 671 4.92 5.81 59.18
N PRO A 672 6.06 5.11 59.35
CA PRO A 672 7.22 5.68 60.00
C PRO A 672 7.83 6.82 59.16
N GLU A 673 8.60 7.68 59.83
CA GLU A 673 9.33 8.76 59.15
C GLU A 673 10.39 8.18 58.20
N GLY A 674 10.43 8.69 56.97
CA GLY A 674 11.24 8.16 55.88
C GLY A 674 10.59 7.03 55.09
N ALA A 675 9.41 6.54 55.48
CA ALA A 675 8.71 5.50 54.72
C ALA A 675 8.32 6.00 53.33
N LEU A 676 8.42 5.13 52.33
CA LEU A 676 8.04 5.39 50.94
C LEU A 676 6.76 4.63 50.61
N LEU A 677 5.72 5.33 50.20
CA LEU A 677 4.49 4.76 49.68
C LEU A 677 4.46 4.93 48.16
N ALA A 678 4.09 3.88 47.43
CA ALA A 678 3.87 3.93 45.99
C ALA A 678 2.46 3.42 45.62
N LEU A 679 1.75 4.24 44.85
CA LEU A 679 0.45 3.96 44.25
C LEU A 679 0.62 3.99 42.73
N TYR A 680 0.05 3.02 42.02
CA TYR A 680 0.35 2.79 40.61
C TYR A 680 -0.82 2.11 39.90
N THR A 681 -0.93 2.33 38.60
CA THR A 681 -1.89 1.65 37.71
C THR A 681 -1.31 0.35 37.15
N ASP A 682 -2.18 -0.47 36.57
CA ASP A 682 -1.83 -1.78 36.01
C ASP A 682 -0.88 -1.70 34.82
N GLY A 683 -0.92 -0.63 34.01
CA GLY A 683 0.02 -0.42 32.92
C GLY A 683 1.50 -0.43 33.34
N LEU A 684 1.82 -0.21 34.62
CA LEU A 684 3.18 -0.34 35.15
C LEU A 684 3.66 -1.80 35.27
N VAL A 685 2.73 -2.73 35.52
CA VAL A 685 3.02 -4.11 35.96
C VAL A 685 2.38 -5.19 35.08
N GLU A 686 1.45 -4.84 34.19
CA GLU A 686 0.76 -5.76 33.29
C GLU A 686 1.19 -5.56 31.83
N SER A 687 1.51 -6.66 31.14
CA SER A 687 1.76 -6.68 29.70
C SER A 687 1.19 -7.94 29.08
N ARG A 688 0.98 -7.97 27.75
CA ARG A 688 0.44 -9.15 27.07
C ARG A 688 1.29 -10.41 27.24
N ASP A 689 2.60 -10.22 27.37
CA ASP A 689 3.58 -11.30 27.41
C ASP A 689 4.04 -11.64 28.84
N HIS A 690 3.69 -10.84 29.86
CA HIS A 690 4.08 -11.08 31.25
C HIS A 690 2.86 -11.04 32.19
N PRO A 691 2.69 -12.06 33.05
CA PRO A 691 1.62 -12.06 34.03
C PRO A 691 1.82 -10.99 35.10
N LEU A 692 0.71 -10.44 35.61
CA LEU A 692 0.67 -9.41 36.64
C LEU A 692 1.57 -9.71 37.85
N ASP A 693 1.59 -10.96 38.33
CA ASP A 693 2.39 -11.37 39.50
C ASP A 693 3.90 -11.19 39.28
N GLU A 694 4.41 -11.41 38.06
CA GLU A 694 5.82 -11.21 37.73
C GLU A 694 6.17 -9.72 37.67
N GLY A 695 5.28 -8.90 37.08
CA GLY A 695 5.43 -7.45 37.04
C GLY A 695 5.41 -6.82 38.42
N LEU A 696 4.52 -7.27 39.31
CA LEU A 696 4.46 -6.85 40.72
C LEU A 696 5.75 -7.18 41.46
N GLN A 697 6.30 -8.39 41.29
CA GLN A 697 7.58 -8.78 41.89
C GLN A 697 8.74 -7.93 41.36
N ALA A 698 8.75 -7.64 40.06
CA ALA A 698 9.76 -6.78 39.45
C ALA A 698 9.67 -5.33 39.97
N PHE A 699 8.44 -4.82 40.17
CA PHE A 699 8.21 -3.49 40.74
C PHE A 699 8.70 -3.40 42.19
N VAL A 700 8.33 -4.36 43.03
CA VAL A 700 8.83 -4.46 44.41
C VAL A 700 10.36 -4.56 44.43
N GLY A 701 10.94 -5.35 43.54
CA GLY A 701 12.40 -5.50 43.41
C GLY A 701 13.14 -4.26 42.87
N ALA A 702 12.46 -3.33 42.21
CA ALA A 702 13.04 -2.08 41.73
C ALA A 702 13.14 -1.02 42.84
N LEU A 703 12.33 -1.13 43.90
CA LEU A 703 12.27 -0.20 45.03
C LEU A 703 13.34 -0.49 46.09
N THR A 704 14.62 -0.43 45.72
CA THR A 704 15.75 -0.89 46.56
C THR A 704 16.51 0.20 47.33
N ASP A 705 16.38 1.47 46.95
CA ASP A 705 17.11 2.59 47.57
C ASP A 705 16.17 3.78 47.86
N PRO A 706 15.35 3.70 48.93
CA PRO A 706 14.38 4.73 49.27
C PRO A 706 15.03 6.03 49.77
N ALA A 707 16.36 6.10 49.91
CA ALA A 707 17.08 7.29 50.38
C ALA A 707 17.43 8.28 49.25
N ARG A 708 17.36 7.86 47.98
CA ARG A 708 17.59 8.74 46.82
C ARG A 708 16.51 9.81 46.68
N PRO A 709 16.74 10.90 45.93
CA PRO A 709 15.66 11.80 45.53
C PRO A 709 14.50 11.01 44.89
N LEU A 710 13.26 11.31 45.28
CA LEU A 710 12.08 10.56 44.80
C LEU A 710 11.98 10.53 43.27
N GLU A 711 12.31 11.65 42.62
CA GLU A 711 12.37 11.79 41.17
C GLU A 711 13.26 10.72 40.52
N ASP A 712 14.44 10.48 41.07
CA ASP A 712 15.39 9.48 40.57
C ASP A 712 14.88 8.04 40.80
N VAL A 713 14.14 7.82 41.89
CA VAL A 713 13.52 6.52 42.19
C VAL A 713 12.40 6.23 41.19
N CYS A 714 11.54 7.21 40.92
CA CYS A 714 10.49 7.11 39.90
C CYS A 714 11.09 6.80 38.52
N ASP A 715 12.11 7.55 38.10
CA ASP A 715 12.76 7.34 36.81
C ASP A 715 13.47 5.98 36.74
N HIS A 716 14.06 5.51 37.85
CA HIS A 716 14.66 4.17 37.91
C HIS A 716 13.62 3.06 37.76
N VAL A 717 12.50 3.15 38.47
CA VAL A 717 11.39 2.19 38.37
C VAL A 717 10.87 2.14 36.94
N LEU A 718 10.55 3.31 36.36
CA LEU A 718 10.04 3.38 34.99
C LEU A 718 11.04 2.79 34.00
N ASN A 719 12.31 3.17 34.03
CA ASN A 719 13.31 2.63 33.10
C ASN A 719 13.54 1.12 33.24
N THR A 720 13.36 0.58 34.44
CA THR A 720 13.52 -0.86 34.70
C THR A 720 12.35 -1.66 34.13
N LEU A 721 11.11 -1.14 34.26
CA LEU A 721 9.88 -1.82 33.85
C LEU A 721 9.46 -1.55 32.39
N ASP A 722 9.79 -0.37 31.85
CA ASP A 722 9.46 0.12 30.50
C ASP A 722 10.13 -0.67 29.36
N THR A 723 11.05 -1.58 29.68
CA THR A 723 11.60 -2.51 28.68
C THR A 723 10.62 -3.60 28.23
N HIS A 724 9.51 -3.80 28.97
CA HIS A 724 8.54 -4.88 28.72
C HIS A 724 7.05 -4.49 28.84
N HIS A 725 6.69 -3.31 29.37
CA HIS A 725 5.31 -2.93 29.78
C HIS A 725 4.90 -1.53 29.32
N GLY A 726 4.64 -1.33 28.02
CA GLY A 726 4.32 0.00 27.45
C GLY A 726 2.96 0.11 26.76
N GLU A 727 2.13 -0.94 26.78
CA GLU A 727 0.91 -0.96 25.96
C GLU A 727 -0.27 -0.14 26.51
N ASP A 728 -0.30 0.09 27.83
CA ASP A 728 -1.33 0.89 28.51
C ASP A 728 -0.74 2.15 29.15
N ASP A 729 -1.61 3.07 29.55
CA ASP A 729 -1.19 4.26 30.30
C ASP A 729 -0.58 3.85 31.66
N ILE A 730 0.35 4.66 32.14
CA ILE A 730 1.03 4.45 33.41
C ILE A 730 0.86 5.71 34.25
N ALA A 731 0.20 5.59 35.38
CA ALA A 731 0.23 6.56 36.47
C ALA A 731 0.99 5.98 37.66
N LEU A 732 1.99 6.73 38.15
CA LEU A 732 2.79 6.37 39.30
C LEU A 732 2.88 7.57 40.25
N LEU A 733 2.37 7.39 41.47
CA LEU A 733 2.38 8.36 42.55
C LEU A 733 3.21 7.81 43.71
N MET A 734 4.36 8.43 43.96
CA MET A 734 5.22 8.10 45.11
C MET A 734 5.16 9.21 46.15
N ALA A 735 5.02 8.83 47.42
CA ALA A 735 5.00 9.74 48.56
C ALA A 735 5.97 9.25 49.64
N ARG A 736 6.94 10.07 50.03
CA ARG A 736 7.83 9.80 51.17
C ARG A 736 7.39 10.58 52.38
N VAL A 737 7.24 9.88 53.49
CA VAL A 737 6.83 10.46 54.76
C VAL A 737 7.97 11.26 55.37
N GLN A 738 7.75 12.55 55.56
CA GLN A 738 8.61 13.40 56.38
C GLN A 738 7.98 13.62 57.77
N GLY A 739 6.64 13.70 57.81
CA GLY A 739 5.89 14.05 59.01
C GLY A 739 6.10 15.50 59.45
N LEU A 740 5.20 16.03 60.28
CA LEU A 740 5.43 17.33 60.89
C LEU A 740 6.44 17.20 62.05
N PRO A 741 7.42 18.11 62.17
CA PRO A 741 8.29 18.18 63.32
C PRO A 741 7.47 18.34 64.62
N SER A 742 7.85 17.61 65.67
CA SER A 742 7.09 17.64 66.94
C SER A 742 7.09 19.01 67.61
N ASP A 743 8.11 19.84 67.35
CA ASP A 743 8.21 21.22 67.80
C ASP A 743 7.27 22.17 67.04
N SER A 744 6.77 21.77 65.86
CA SER A 744 5.76 22.49 65.08
C SER A 744 4.32 22.13 65.44
N VAL A 745 4.11 21.33 66.49
CA VAL A 745 2.79 20.88 66.95
C VAL A 745 2.58 21.26 68.42
N GLY A 746 1.50 22.00 68.71
CA GLY A 746 0.99 22.20 70.06
C GLY A 746 -0.30 21.41 70.24
N ASP A 747 -0.39 20.49 71.19
CA ASP A 747 -1.57 19.64 71.40
C ASP A 747 -1.92 19.57 72.90
N TRP A 748 -3.13 20.01 73.25
CA TRP A 748 -3.58 20.10 74.64
C TRP A 748 -5.00 19.57 74.80
N THR A 749 -5.22 18.77 75.86
CA THR A 749 -6.56 18.37 76.29
C THR A 749 -7.03 19.31 77.40
N LEU A 750 -8.22 19.86 77.23
CA LEU A 750 -8.85 20.85 78.10
C LEU A 750 -10.14 20.26 78.72
N PRO A 751 -10.29 20.33 80.05
CA PRO A 751 -11.53 19.93 80.70
C PRO A 751 -12.67 20.86 80.30
N ARG A 752 -13.91 20.38 80.37
CA ARG A 752 -15.10 21.14 79.97
C ARG A 752 -15.57 22.11 81.07
N GLU A 753 -14.77 23.12 81.37
CA GLU A 753 -15.07 24.18 82.35
C GLU A 753 -14.89 25.58 81.76
N PRO A 754 -15.61 26.62 82.23
CA PRO A 754 -15.47 27.99 81.71
C PRO A 754 -14.04 28.55 81.77
N ARG A 755 -13.21 28.09 82.72
CA ARG A 755 -11.80 28.50 82.84
C ARG A 755 -10.93 27.99 81.69
N SER A 756 -11.35 26.92 81.00
CA SER A 756 -10.60 26.33 79.90
C SER A 756 -10.49 27.23 78.68
N VAL A 757 -11.42 28.16 78.47
CA VAL A 757 -11.31 29.16 77.40
C VAL A 757 -10.12 30.10 77.65
N GLY A 758 -9.88 30.49 78.90
CA GLY A 758 -8.71 31.28 79.28
C GLY A 758 -7.40 30.50 79.10
N ARG A 759 -7.38 29.24 79.56
CA ARG A 759 -6.22 28.35 79.37
C ARG A 759 -5.91 28.12 77.90
N ALA A 760 -6.92 27.94 77.06
CA ALA A 760 -6.75 27.77 75.61
C ALA A 760 -6.01 28.96 74.98
N ARG A 761 -6.39 30.19 75.35
CA ARG A 761 -5.68 31.40 74.90
C ARG A 761 -4.25 31.46 75.41
N GLU A 762 -4.01 31.14 76.68
CA GLU A 762 -2.66 31.10 77.26
C GLU A 762 -1.76 30.08 76.55
N HIS A 763 -2.28 28.87 76.25
CA HIS A 763 -1.57 27.85 75.49
C HIS A 763 -1.27 28.31 74.06
N ALA A 764 -2.26 28.86 73.35
CA ALA A 764 -2.08 29.36 71.99
C ALA A 764 -1.05 30.49 71.94
N ARG A 765 -1.16 31.48 72.84
CA ARG A 765 -0.21 32.58 72.97
C ARG A 765 1.20 32.07 73.21
N GLY A 766 1.38 31.20 74.19
CA GLY A 766 2.69 30.65 74.54
C GLY A 766 3.34 29.93 73.37
N GLN A 767 2.55 29.14 72.63
CA GLN A 767 3.04 28.39 71.47
C GLN A 767 3.42 29.31 70.31
N LEU A 768 2.56 30.27 69.94
CA LEU A 768 2.85 31.21 68.86
C LEU A 768 4.09 32.06 69.16
N LEU A 769 4.27 32.51 70.41
CA LEU A 769 5.49 33.22 70.83
C LEU A 769 6.73 32.31 70.74
N SER A 770 6.61 31.02 71.07
CA SER A 770 7.72 30.08 70.93
C SER A 770 8.11 29.83 69.47
N TRP A 771 7.16 29.98 68.55
CA TRP A 771 7.36 29.89 67.10
C TRP A 771 7.77 31.21 66.44
N GLY A 772 7.87 32.31 67.18
CA GLY A 772 8.18 33.63 66.62
C GLY A 772 7.07 34.20 65.73
N LEU A 773 5.80 33.87 66.03
CA LEU A 773 4.62 34.32 65.32
C LEU A 773 3.85 35.40 66.12
N GLU A 774 4.57 36.35 66.73
CA GLU A 774 4.01 37.48 67.47
C GLU A 774 2.88 38.20 66.71
N PRO A 775 2.97 38.48 65.39
CA PRO A 775 1.93 39.20 64.66
C PRO A 775 0.58 38.47 64.60
N LEU A 776 0.57 37.14 64.75
CA LEU A 776 -0.64 36.32 64.69
C LEU A 776 -1.32 36.12 66.05
N VAL A 777 -0.66 36.48 67.15
CA VAL A 777 -1.10 36.14 68.51
C VAL A 777 -2.51 36.65 68.81
N ASP A 778 -2.78 37.94 68.56
CA ASP A 778 -4.07 38.55 68.92
C ASP A 778 -5.23 37.95 68.10
N THR A 779 -5.00 37.71 66.81
CA THR A 779 -5.97 37.07 65.92
C THR A 779 -6.22 35.62 66.32
N ALA A 780 -5.16 34.84 66.53
CA ALA A 780 -5.27 33.44 66.92
C ALA A 780 -5.95 33.27 68.29
N GLU A 781 -5.61 34.10 69.28
CA GLU A 781 -6.27 34.08 70.60
C GLU A 781 -7.77 34.33 70.50
N LEU A 782 -8.19 35.30 69.68
CA LEU A 782 -9.60 35.60 69.45
C LEU A 782 -10.32 34.40 68.82
N LEU A 783 -9.76 33.83 67.76
CA LEU A 783 -10.37 32.71 67.04
C LEU A 783 -10.40 31.42 67.86
N VAL A 784 -9.31 31.10 68.58
CA VAL A 784 -9.25 29.98 69.54
C VAL A 784 -10.31 30.16 70.62
N SER A 785 -10.47 31.38 71.16
CA SER A 785 -11.47 31.68 72.17
C SER A 785 -12.89 31.41 71.65
N GLU A 786 -13.20 31.79 70.41
CA GLU A 786 -14.51 31.52 69.79
C GLU A 786 -14.76 30.03 69.56
N LEU A 787 -13.78 29.29 69.00
CA LEU A 787 -13.92 27.84 68.76
C LEU A 787 -14.08 27.06 70.07
N VAL A 788 -13.22 27.32 71.06
CA VAL A 788 -13.28 26.63 72.36
C VAL A 788 -14.55 27.00 73.13
N THR A 789 -15.02 28.25 73.03
CA THR A 789 -16.31 28.65 73.61
C THR A 789 -17.48 27.93 72.92
N ASN A 790 -17.43 27.76 71.60
CA ASN A 790 -18.44 26.99 70.87
C ASN A 790 -18.43 25.51 71.28
N ALA A 791 -17.25 24.89 71.40
CA ALA A 791 -17.11 23.52 71.89
C ALA A 791 -17.65 23.37 73.33
N LEU A 792 -17.39 24.36 74.20
CA LEU A 792 -17.89 24.39 75.57
C LEU A 792 -19.41 24.59 75.68
N ARG A 793 -20.02 25.39 74.80
CA ARG A 793 -21.46 25.68 74.84
C ARG A 793 -22.30 24.64 74.11
N TYR A 794 -21.82 24.15 72.96
CA TYR A 794 -22.60 23.38 72.00
C TYR A 794 -21.99 22.01 71.66
N GLY A 795 -20.77 21.72 72.10
CA GLY A 795 -20.15 20.41 71.95
C GLY A 795 -20.49 19.43 73.07
N GLU A 796 -19.82 18.30 73.13
CA GLU A 796 -19.89 17.32 74.23
C GLU A 796 -18.49 16.81 74.62
N GLY A 797 -18.34 16.15 75.77
CA GLY A 797 -17.07 15.54 76.17
C GLY A 797 -15.93 16.53 76.50
N GLU A 798 -14.70 16.00 76.49
CA GLU A 798 -13.47 16.79 76.66
C GLU A 798 -13.16 17.58 75.39
N ILE A 799 -12.53 18.75 75.55
CA ILE A 799 -12.15 19.62 74.43
C ILE A 799 -10.67 19.41 74.16
N ARG A 800 -10.29 19.08 72.94
CA ARG A 800 -8.86 19.07 72.53
C ARG A 800 -8.59 20.31 71.71
N LEU A 801 -7.48 20.99 71.95
CA LEU A 801 -6.98 22.12 71.16
C LEU A 801 -5.65 21.70 70.55
N ARG A 802 -5.50 21.88 69.23
CA ARG A 802 -4.23 21.67 68.54
C ARG A 802 -3.89 22.86 67.66
N LEU A 803 -2.63 23.21 67.65
CA LEU A 803 -2.03 24.17 66.73
C LEU A 803 -0.96 23.45 65.91
N LEU A 804 -0.96 23.71 64.61
CA LEU A 804 -0.05 23.10 63.65
C LEU A 804 0.64 24.19 62.84
N LEU A 805 1.97 24.16 62.82
CA LEU A 805 2.79 25.08 62.03
C LEU A 805 3.45 24.35 60.87
N ASP A 806 3.11 24.76 59.64
CA ASP A 806 3.79 24.33 58.42
C ASP A 806 3.90 25.52 57.46
N ARG A 807 3.23 25.47 56.31
CA ARG A 807 3.08 26.61 55.39
C ARG A 807 2.08 27.65 55.90
N THR A 808 1.15 27.22 56.74
CA THR A 808 0.13 28.03 57.41
C THR A 808 0.01 27.58 58.87
N LEU A 809 -0.58 28.45 59.69
CA LEU A 809 -0.93 28.14 61.05
C LEU A 809 -2.36 27.58 61.07
N VAL A 810 -2.52 26.30 61.37
CA VAL A 810 -3.84 25.66 61.50
C VAL A 810 -4.16 25.47 62.97
N CYS A 811 -5.38 25.84 63.36
CA CYS A 811 -5.92 25.55 64.67
C CYS A 811 -7.10 24.59 64.55
N GLU A 812 -7.08 23.51 65.32
CA GLU A 812 -8.13 22.51 65.39
C GLU A 812 -8.67 22.41 66.83
N VAL A 813 -9.99 22.36 66.97
CA VAL A 813 -10.69 22.16 68.25
C VAL A 813 -11.63 20.98 68.12
N TRP A 814 -11.39 19.93 68.91
CA TRP A 814 -12.25 18.74 68.95
C TRP A 814 -13.20 18.79 70.12
N ASP A 815 -14.38 18.22 69.92
CA ASP A 815 -15.32 17.85 70.95
C ASP A 815 -16.08 16.57 70.55
N SER A 816 -16.72 15.90 71.50
CA SER A 816 -17.44 14.63 71.27
C SER A 816 -18.84 14.81 70.65
N GLY A 817 -19.26 16.03 70.34
CA GLY A 817 -20.58 16.31 69.79
C GLY A 817 -20.69 15.96 68.31
N LEU A 818 -21.81 15.36 67.91
CA LEU A 818 -22.04 14.91 66.53
C LEU A 818 -22.70 15.98 65.62
N VAL A 819 -23.22 17.05 66.20
CA VAL A 819 -23.91 18.12 65.45
C VAL A 819 -22.90 19.13 64.92
N GLN A 820 -22.82 19.26 63.59
CA GLN A 820 -21.93 20.22 62.94
C GLN A 820 -22.34 21.68 63.23
N PRO A 821 -21.37 22.58 63.43
CA PRO A 821 -21.64 24.00 63.62
C PRO A 821 -22.25 24.61 62.35
N ARG A 822 -23.22 25.51 62.52
CA ARG A 822 -23.81 26.27 61.40
C ARG A 822 -23.53 27.75 61.60
N ARG A 823 -22.99 28.40 60.57
CA ARG A 823 -22.90 29.86 60.52
C ARG A 823 -24.32 30.44 60.56
N ARG A 824 -24.56 31.36 61.50
CA ARG A 824 -25.81 32.11 61.61
C ARG A 824 -25.56 33.56 61.19
N ARG A 825 -26.55 34.19 60.55
CA ARG A 825 -26.56 35.66 60.42
C ARG A 825 -27.19 36.22 61.68
N ALA A 826 -26.36 36.71 62.59
CA ALA A 826 -26.83 37.41 63.79
C ALA A 826 -27.44 38.75 63.37
N ARG A 827 -28.59 39.12 63.97
CA ARG A 827 -29.16 40.47 63.83
C ARG A 827 -28.42 41.46 64.73
N ASP A 828 -28.59 42.74 64.48
CA ASP A 828 -27.91 43.82 65.24
C ASP A 828 -28.17 43.72 66.76
N THR A 829 -29.32 43.18 67.15
CA THR A 829 -29.77 43.00 68.55
C THR A 829 -29.43 41.63 69.16
N ASP A 830 -28.86 40.69 68.40
CA ASP A 830 -28.57 39.35 68.91
C ASP A 830 -27.25 39.35 69.71
N GLU A 831 -27.30 38.91 70.97
CA GLU A 831 -26.15 38.78 71.88
C GLU A 831 -25.22 37.58 71.55
N GLY A 832 -25.51 36.82 70.49
CA GLY A 832 -24.75 35.63 70.12
C GLY A 832 -24.87 35.27 68.64
N GLY A 833 -24.09 34.28 68.19
CA GLY A 833 -24.13 33.77 66.82
C GLY A 833 -23.14 34.42 65.84
N ARG A 834 -22.26 35.31 66.32
CA ARG A 834 -21.21 35.98 65.52
C ARG A 834 -19.87 35.23 65.50
N GLY A 835 -19.63 34.27 66.39
CA GLY A 835 -18.33 33.60 66.53
C GLY A 835 -17.80 32.99 65.23
N LEU A 836 -18.58 32.13 64.56
CA LEU A 836 -18.16 31.55 63.27
C LEU A 836 -18.11 32.57 62.12
N GLN A 837 -18.82 33.69 62.26
CA GLN A 837 -18.71 34.78 61.30
C GLN A 837 -17.40 35.56 61.47
N LEU A 838 -16.90 35.70 62.70
CA LEU A 838 -15.57 36.24 62.99
C LEU A 838 -14.46 35.33 62.47
N VAL A 839 -14.58 34.02 62.74
CA VAL A 839 -13.66 33.01 62.21
C VAL A 839 -13.57 33.13 60.69
N GLY A 840 -14.69 33.12 59.98
CA GLY A 840 -14.70 33.25 58.53
C GLY A 840 -14.32 34.62 57.95
N LEU A 841 -14.08 35.65 58.77
CA LEU A 841 -13.58 36.95 58.32
C LEU A 841 -12.07 37.10 58.56
N LEU A 842 -11.56 36.49 59.62
CA LEU A 842 -10.18 36.65 60.07
C LEU A 842 -9.27 35.48 59.65
N SER A 843 -9.84 34.35 59.25
CA SER A 843 -9.10 33.20 58.74
C SER A 843 -9.10 33.15 57.21
N THR A 844 -8.06 32.56 56.63
CA THR A 844 -7.99 32.28 55.18
C THR A 844 -9.05 31.26 54.80
N SER A 845 -9.16 30.22 55.62
CA SER A 845 -10.12 29.14 55.45
C SER A 845 -10.56 28.66 56.84
N TRP A 846 -11.75 28.06 56.92
CA TRP A 846 -12.25 27.40 58.12
C TRP A 846 -13.28 26.35 57.75
N GLY A 847 -13.47 25.37 58.62
CA GLY A 847 -14.42 24.30 58.37
C GLY A 847 -14.71 23.47 59.61
N SER A 848 -15.46 22.39 59.39
CA SER A 848 -15.78 21.44 60.45
C SER A 848 -15.89 20.03 59.88
N ARG A 849 -15.26 19.07 60.54
CA ARG A 849 -15.18 17.66 60.16
C ARG A 849 -15.90 16.79 61.16
N ARG A 850 -16.57 15.73 60.70
CA ARG A 850 -17.05 14.67 61.59
C ARG A 850 -15.93 13.66 61.78
N THR A 851 -15.82 13.18 63.01
CA THR A 851 -14.95 12.05 63.33
C THR A 851 -15.83 10.94 63.90
N PRO A 852 -15.38 9.68 63.90
CA PRO A 852 -16.14 8.58 64.48
C PRO A 852 -16.55 8.80 65.95
N ARG A 853 -15.83 9.67 66.66
CA ARG A 853 -16.01 9.95 68.10
C ARG A 853 -16.45 11.38 68.43
N GLY A 854 -16.83 12.18 67.43
CA GLY A 854 -17.21 13.58 67.64
C GLY A 854 -17.04 14.45 66.41
N LYS A 855 -16.57 15.68 66.60
CA LYS A 855 -16.28 16.62 65.52
C LYS A 855 -15.03 17.43 65.80
N THR A 856 -14.47 17.97 64.72
CA THR A 856 -13.35 18.92 64.76
C THR A 856 -13.80 20.19 64.07
N VAL A 857 -13.60 21.34 64.68
CA VAL A 857 -13.77 22.66 64.06
C VAL A 857 -12.39 23.27 63.92
N TRP A 858 -12.09 23.82 62.76
CA TRP A 858 -10.74 24.29 62.46
C TRP A 858 -10.75 25.61 61.69
N PHE A 859 -9.65 26.34 61.78
CA PHE A 859 -9.37 27.51 60.96
C PHE A 859 -7.89 27.58 60.60
N GLU A 860 -7.59 28.31 59.53
CA GLU A 860 -6.24 28.49 59.00
C GLU A 860 -5.88 29.97 58.91
N LEU A 861 -4.67 30.31 59.36
CA LEU A 861 -4.09 31.64 59.27
C LEU A 861 -2.85 31.60 58.38
N PRO A 862 -2.66 32.59 57.49
CA PRO A 862 -1.45 32.69 56.69
C PRO A 862 -0.28 33.10 57.59
N LEU A 863 0.93 32.62 57.27
CA LEU A 863 2.13 33.09 57.96
C LEU A 863 2.44 34.53 57.54
N PRO A 864 3.05 35.34 58.43
CA PRO A 864 3.42 36.71 58.12
C PRO A 864 4.59 36.74 57.12
N ASP A 865 4.27 36.68 55.84
CA ASP A 865 5.20 36.99 54.75
C ASP A 865 5.29 38.51 54.60
N GLY A 866 6.51 39.06 54.57
CA GLY A 866 6.80 40.50 54.71
C GLY A 866 6.16 41.47 53.69
N GLU A 867 5.26 41.02 52.80
CA GLU A 867 4.59 41.82 51.76
C GLU A 867 3.04 41.85 51.86
N THR A 868 2.40 40.90 52.54
CA THR A 868 0.93 40.87 52.72
C THR A 868 0.54 41.26 54.14
N GLY A 869 -0.06 42.44 54.30
CA GLY A 869 -0.57 42.89 55.60
C GLY A 869 -1.68 41.95 56.09
N LEU A 870 -1.49 41.38 57.29
CA LEU A 870 -2.55 40.68 58.03
C LEU A 870 -3.72 41.64 58.24
N THR A 871 -4.95 41.16 58.01
CA THR A 871 -6.17 41.94 58.27
C THR A 871 -6.19 42.33 59.74
N ASP A 872 -6.22 43.64 60.06
CA ASP A 872 -6.32 44.09 61.44
C ASP A 872 -7.65 43.57 62.02
N PRO A 873 -7.63 42.74 63.08
CA PRO A 873 -8.84 42.23 63.68
C PRO A 873 -9.79 43.35 64.14
N ALA A 874 -9.27 44.53 64.50
CA ALA A 874 -10.09 45.69 64.86
C ALA A 874 -10.85 46.27 63.65
N GLU A 875 -10.22 46.35 62.48
CA GLU A 875 -10.84 46.86 61.24
C GLU A 875 -11.88 45.86 60.70
N ALA A 876 -11.57 44.56 60.71
CA ALA A 876 -12.50 43.51 60.35
C ALA A 876 -13.71 43.45 61.29
N LEU A 877 -13.50 43.64 62.60
CA LEU A 877 -14.58 43.77 63.58
C LEU A 877 -15.47 44.98 63.31
N LEU A 878 -14.90 46.12 62.92
CA LEU A 878 -15.66 47.32 62.56
C LEU A 878 -16.54 47.10 61.30
N SER A 879 -16.12 46.26 60.37
CA SER A 879 -16.92 45.92 59.16
C SER A 879 -18.17 45.06 59.43
N LEU A 880 -18.29 44.50 60.64
CA LEU A 880 -19.43 43.69 61.06
C LEU A 880 -20.57 44.50 61.69
N PHE A 881 -20.34 45.78 61.96
CA PHE A 881 -21.30 46.74 62.49
C PHE A 881 -21.58 47.82 61.45
#